data_AF-A0A7J2VUQ7-F1
#
_entry.id   AF-A0A7J2VUQ7-F1
#
_cell.length_a   1.000
_cell.length_b   1.000
_cell.length_c   1.000
_cell.angle_alpha   90.00
_cell.angle_beta   90.00
_cell.angle_gamma   90.00
#
_symmetry.space_group_name_H-M   'P 1'
#
loop_
_entity.id
_entity.type
_entity.pdbx_description
1 polymer ?
#
loop_
_entity_poly.entity_id
_entity_poly.type
_entity_poly.pdbx_seq_one_letter_code
_entity_poly.pdbx_strand_id
1 'polypeptide(L)'
;MEDRDKLNECNLITKARDIRRLTEEEFLSLTNQIKELTKNFNEFKQLIKENSQILLIIRCIAGMKRKDFASAIGINEEILRQIEIGRREIKKESKINEISKNLEEIFSKISEISVENALELFKEVAIPSDNEKVEKIRREMKEMNLPEDLRKMNEEQFLKVLEWLKEKTNNFKIFPEEVFLAKNQLILILRCALGMTRTSFARKVGINQETLRFVEMNRKENRIRTLGIAKRWCEKVTNFLKLSKIEIDKGKSLLLWRTIREKQAGEKDVQKENEIKEMLKNLQLPQDLRDMNKNQFINLFNKIKEITNGFTQIPTELITARSDIILILRLATGLSRKEFCTKTGIRLDTLKRVERGKIPIKNDAPALRWIIIFSSLFNEDPNKINLEKAIKAFKVLKGEVKAKEEEIKPVMKMSIEEAKEFFKKIRDETENFTKLSFDKIRDEPRIISVIRILLNKSIPEFSKIVGKDESWIRRWENGKVKLNIKSSIFLSNKLKELIKEVNISEENFIKNFIDLHHVKPNEVNENVKKVLKALKKVKPTKSEQEVINVLEDLNIPFTLHANVDCLKRIENFDIAIPDEKSPFCLIEITETKKFNGNLRTKVLVTDHKFQMIKSVANDVKTICFVKINDKLIIKDKAKEIIKTELLNTDFLFINEVDELKKFLQNLSFHIKKKF
;
A
#
# COMPACT_ATOMS: atom_id res chain seq x y z
N MET A 1 -28.82 28.16 51.94
CA MET A 1 -27.90 29.30 51.76
C MET A 1 -26.53 28.96 52.31
N GLU A 2 -26.44 28.26 53.46
CA GLU A 2 -25.19 27.83 54.08
C GLU A 2 -24.32 26.84 53.26
N ASP A 3 -24.91 26.03 52.35
CA ASP A 3 -24.11 25.16 51.45
C ASP A 3 -23.49 25.88 50.24
N ARG A 4 -23.97 27.09 49.91
CA ARG A 4 -23.35 27.92 48.83
C ARG A 4 -22.10 28.64 49.32
N ASP A 5 -22.01 28.94 50.61
CA ASP A 5 -20.92 29.75 51.15
C ASP A 5 -19.65 28.93 51.43
N LYS A 6 -19.75 27.62 51.67
CA LYS A 6 -18.58 26.73 51.79
C LYS A 6 -17.93 26.38 50.45
N LEU A 7 -18.67 26.42 49.34
CA LEU A 7 -18.11 26.12 48.01
C LEU A 7 -17.42 27.32 47.34
N ASN A 8 -17.76 28.56 47.73
CA ASN A 8 -17.07 29.77 47.28
C ASN A 8 -15.61 29.86 47.77
N GLU A 9 -15.20 29.02 48.73
CA GLU A 9 -13.79 28.90 49.16
C GLU A 9 -12.92 28.08 48.19
N CYS A 10 -13.52 27.37 47.22
CA CYS A 10 -12.75 26.60 46.23
C CYS A 10 -12.29 27.48 45.06
N ASN A 11 -11.47 28.48 45.39
CA ASN A 11 -10.87 29.43 44.45
C ASN A 11 -10.14 28.72 43.29
N LEU A 12 -9.62 27.50 43.47
CA LEU A 12 -8.89 26.76 42.42
C LEU A 12 -9.81 26.10 41.37
N ILE A 13 -10.96 25.54 41.76
CA ILE A 13 -11.93 24.91 40.82
C ILE A 13 -12.49 25.94 39.84
N THR A 14 -12.73 27.15 40.34
CA THR A 14 -13.30 28.28 39.58
C THR A 14 -12.24 29.10 38.85
N LYS A 15 -10.98 29.19 39.35
CA LYS A 15 -9.88 29.90 38.67
C LYS A 15 -9.16 29.07 37.59
N ALA A 16 -9.18 27.74 37.67
CA ALA A 16 -8.49 26.89 36.69
C ALA A 16 -9.18 26.94 35.30
N ARG A 17 -8.66 27.77 34.38
CA ARG A 17 -9.11 27.83 32.98
C ARG A 17 -9.02 26.48 32.25
N ASP A 18 -8.07 25.63 32.64
CA ASP A 18 -7.87 24.26 32.12
C ASP A 18 -7.22 23.42 33.22
N ILE A 19 -7.96 22.47 33.79
CA ILE A 19 -7.52 21.64 34.94
C ILE A 19 -6.24 20.85 34.61
N ARG A 20 -5.93 20.62 33.34
CA ARG A 20 -4.68 19.94 32.94
C ARG A 20 -3.43 20.77 33.19
N ARG A 21 -3.54 22.07 33.47
CA ARG A 21 -2.40 22.98 33.71
C ARG A 21 -2.01 23.14 35.17
N LEU A 22 -2.69 22.43 36.07
CA LEU A 22 -2.37 22.49 37.50
C LEU A 22 -0.94 22.00 37.73
N THR A 23 -0.19 22.69 38.60
CA THR A 23 1.06 22.17 39.15
C THR A 23 0.80 20.93 40.01
N GLU A 24 1.86 20.20 40.38
CA GLU A 24 1.71 19.05 41.30
C GLU A 24 1.13 19.50 42.65
N GLU A 25 1.57 20.64 43.18
CA GLU A 25 1.05 21.23 44.42
C GLU A 25 -0.43 21.65 44.29
N GLU A 26 -0.80 22.27 43.17
CA GLU A 26 -2.19 22.66 42.90
C GLU A 26 -3.09 21.42 42.72
N PHE A 27 -2.61 20.36 42.07
CA PHE A 27 -3.33 19.10 41.93
C PHE A 27 -3.56 18.42 43.28
N LEU A 28 -2.54 18.37 44.14
CA LEU A 28 -2.64 17.79 45.47
C LEU A 28 -3.59 18.60 46.37
N SER A 29 -3.45 19.93 46.35
CA SER A 29 -4.35 20.85 47.05
C SER A 29 -5.80 20.67 46.60
N LEU A 30 -6.04 20.59 45.28
CA LEU A 30 -7.36 20.37 44.71
C LEU A 30 -7.93 18.99 45.10
N THR A 31 -7.11 17.95 45.12
CA THR A 31 -7.51 16.59 45.53
C THR A 31 -8.00 16.58 46.98
N ASN A 32 -7.27 17.26 47.88
CA ASN A 32 -7.67 17.39 49.28
C ASN A 32 -8.96 18.20 49.43
N GLN A 33 -9.09 19.32 48.70
CA GLN A 33 -10.31 20.13 48.70
C GLN A 33 -11.54 19.35 48.21
N ILE A 34 -11.41 18.54 47.15
CA ILE A 34 -12.53 17.69 46.69
C ILE A 34 -12.91 16.68 47.79
N LYS A 35 -11.92 16.06 48.44
CA LYS A 35 -12.14 15.09 49.54
C LYS A 35 -12.82 15.72 50.76
N GLU A 36 -12.58 17.00 51.03
CA GLU A 36 -13.22 17.74 52.14
C GLU A 36 -14.61 18.26 51.76
N LEU A 37 -14.75 18.89 50.60
CA LEU A 37 -16.02 19.46 50.11
C LEU A 37 -17.06 18.37 49.86
N THR A 38 -16.62 17.21 49.38
CA THR A 38 -17.45 16.02 49.31
C THR A 38 -17.03 15.16 50.48
N LYS A 39 -17.73 15.21 51.62
CA LYS A 39 -17.39 14.58 52.92
C LYS A 39 -17.03 13.06 52.86
N ASN A 40 -15.96 12.68 52.16
CA ASN A 40 -15.67 11.37 51.55
C ASN A 40 -16.40 11.05 50.23
N PHE A 41 -16.42 11.95 49.24
CA PHE A 41 -16.85 11.62 47.88
C PHE A 41 -18.34 11.22 47.74
N ASN A 42 -19.21 11.76 48.59
CA ASN A 42 -20.64 11.46 48.58
C ASN A 42 -21.52 12.57 47.96
N GLU A 43 -20.92 13.68 47.50
CA GLU A 43 -21.65 14.89 47.11
C GLU A 43 -21.13 15.49 45.78
N PHE A 44 -20.97 14.66 44.75
CA PHE A 44 -20.35 15.04 43.47
C PHE A 44 -21.15 16.00 42.58
N LYS A 45 -22.46 16.06 42.79
CA LYS A 45 -23.41 16.73 41.89
C LYS A 45 -23.09 18.21 41.68
N GLN A 46 -22.86 18.93 42.77
CA GLN A 46 -22.60 20.37 42.73
C GLN A 46 -21.26 20.66 42.01
N LEU A 47 -20.26 19.83 42.26
CA LEU A 47 -18.90 20.01 41.76
C LEU A 47 -18.80 19.79 40.23
N ILE A 48 -19.55 18.81 39.69
CA ILE A 48 -19.68 18.58 38.24
C ILE A 48 -20.43 19.72 37.54
N LYS A 49 -21.43 20.30 38.23
CA LYS A 49 -22.27 21.39 37.71
C LYS A 49 -21.47 22.69 37.55
N GLU A 50 -20.52 22.93 38.44
CA GLU A 50 -19.64 24.11 38.38
C GLU A 50 -18.52 23.94 37.36
N ASN A 51 -17.86 22.77 37.31
CA ASN A 51 -16.84 22.49 36.32
C ASN A 51 -16.78 21.01 35.95
N SER A 52 -17.41 20.65 34.82
CA SER A 52 -17.42 19.25 34.35
C SER A 52 -16.03 18.69 34.06
N GLN A 53 -14.99 19.53 33.84
CA GLN A 53 -13.62 19.05 33.66
C GLN A 53 -13.08 18.34 34.91
N ILE A 54 -13.69 18.56 36.08
CA ILE A 54 -13.25 17.92 37.32
C ILE A 54 -13.33 16.39 37.28
N LEU A 55 -14.13 15.84 36.37
CA LEU A 55 -14.15 14.40 36.09
C LEU A 55 -12.76 13.86 35.72
N LEU A 56 -11.85 14.71 35.20
CA LEU A 56 -10.44 14.37 35.00
C LEU A 56 -9.74 14.03 36.32
N ILE A 57 -9.91 14.89 37.33
CA ILE A 57 -9.27 14.75 38.65
C ILE A 57 -9.89 13.56 39.36
N ILE A 58 -11.22 13.47 39.37
CA ILE A 58 -11.97 12.36 39.98
C ILE A 58 -11.54 11.02 39.37
N ARG A 59 -11.35 10.95 38.05
CA ARG A 59 -10.82 9.75 37.38
C ARG A 59 -9.43 9.38 37.87
N CYS A 60 -8.53 10.36 38.00
CA CYS A 60 -7.16 10.12 38.47
C CYS A 60 -7.18 9.61 39.91
N ILE A 61 -7.98 10.24 40.78
CA ILE A 61 -8.20 9.80 42.17
C ILE A 61 -8.74 8.36 42.22
N ALA A 62 -9.68 8.02 41.34
CA ALA A 62 -10.23 6.66 41.26
C ALA A 62 -9.22 5.62 40.74
N GLY A 63 -8.04 6.02 40.26
CA GLY A 63 -7.03 5.10 39.72
C GLY A 63 -7.43 4.46 38.39
N MET A 64 -8.43 5.00 37.68
CA MET A 64 -9.04 4.34 36.53
C MET A 64 -8.52 4.86 35.18
N LYS A 65 -8.41 3.96 34.20
CA LYS A 65 -8.20 4.34 32.80
C LYS A 65 -9.46 5.00 32.25
N ARG A 66 -9.30 5.93 31.28
CA ARG A 66 -10.41 6.71 30.70
C ARG A 66 -11.58 5.85 30.21
N LYS A 67 -11.30 4.77 29.49
CA LYS A 67 -12.32 3.87 28.95
C LYS A 67 -13.17 3.26 30.06
N ASP A 68 -12.52 2.73 31.10
CA ASP A 68 -13.18 2.04 32.20
C ASP A 68 -13.98 3.04 33.05
N PHE A 69 -13.40 4.21 33.32
CA PHE A 69 -14.08 5.29 34.02
C PHE A 69 -15.30 5.82 33.25
N ALA A 70 -15.16 6.05 31.94
CA ALA A 70 -16.28 6.50 31.09
C ALA A 70 -17.45 5.51 31.14
N SER A 71 -17.14 4.21 31.03
CA SER A 71 -18.15 3.16 31.14
C SER A 71 -18.81 3.14 32.52
N ALA A 72 -18.01 3.27 33.59
CA ALA A 72 -18.50 3.23 34.96
C ALA A 72 -19.43 4.41 35.30
N ILE A 73 -19.14 5.61 34.78
CA ILE A 73 -20.00 6.78 34.98
C ILE A 73 -21.11 6.92 33.92
N GLY A 74 -21.24 5.95 33.01
CA GLY A 74 -22.33 5.91 32.03
C GLY A 74 -22.20 6.90 30.88
N ILE A 75 -20.98 7.26 30.44
CA ILE A 75 -20.76 8.12 29.27
C ILE A 75 -19.83 7.49 28.23
N ASN A 76 -19.92 7.94 26.98
CA ASN A 76 -19.00 7.49 25.93
C ASN A 76 -17.58 8.02 26.18
N GLU A 77 -16.55 7.20 25.91
CA GLU A 77 -15.14 7.55 26.11
C GLU A 77 -14.72 8.84 25.38
N GLU A 78 -15.21 9.06 24.15
CA GLU A 78 -14.91 10.27 23.39
C GLU A 78 -15.59 11.49 24.01
N ILE A 79 -16.80 11.33 24.57
CA ILE A 79 -17.49 12.41 25.29
C ILE A 79 -16.71 12.78 26.54
N LEU A 80 -16.27 11.80 27.33
CA LEU A 80 -15.39 12.03 28.48
C LEU A 80 -14.11 12.75 28.05
N ARG A 81 -13.47 12.33 26.95
CA ARG A 81 -12.28 12.99 26.41
C ARG A 81 -12.55 14.46 26.11
N GLN A 82 -13.65 14.80 25.43
CA GLN A 82 -13.99 16.19 25.12
C GLN A 82 -14.25 17.02 26.39
N ILE A 83 -14.82 16.41 27.43
CA ILE A 83 -15.01 17.04 28.73
C ILE A 83 -13.66 17.28 29.42
N GLU A 84 -12.81 16.27 29.55
CA GLU A 84 -11.49 16.37 30.17
C GLU A 84 -10.57 17.42 29.51
N ILE A 85 -10.76 17.69 28.21
CA ILE A 85 -9.96 18.69 27.48
C ILE A 85 -10.63 20.07 27.39
N GLY A 86 -11.80 20.25 28.00
CA GLY A 86 -12.52 21.52 28.07
C GLY A 86 -13.29 21.92 26.81
N ARG A 87 -13.57 20.97 25.92
CA ARG A 87 -14.34 21.22 24.69
C ARG A 87 -15.84 20.94 24.82
N ARG A 88 -16.25 20.29 25.91
CA ARG A 88 -17.65 19.95 26.18
C ARG A 88 -17.93 20.04 27.67
N GLU A 89 -19.14 20.46 28.00
CA GLU A 89 -19.66 20.50 29.38
C GLU A 89 -20.90 19.61 29.51
N ILE A 90 -21.17 19.16 30.72
CA ILE A 90 -22.39 18.42 31.03
C ILE A 90 -23.41 19.41 31.57
N LYS A 91 -24.37 19.81 30.74
CA LYS A 91 -25.40 20.80 31.10
C LYS A 91 -26.73 20.18 31.55
N LYS A 92 -26.99 18.92 31.20
CA LYS A 92 -28.27 18.26 31.48
C LYS A 92 -28.30 17.72 32.91
N GLU A 93 -29.14 18.32 33.76
CA GLU A 93 -29.28 17.95 35.18
C GLU A 93 -29.52 16.45 35.39
N SER A 94 -30.37 15.82 34.56
CA SER A 94 -30.62 14.38 34.64
C SER A 94 -29.35 13.54 34.45
N LYS A 95 -28.43 14.01 33.61
CA LYS A 95 -27.16 13.32 33.34
C LYS A 95 -26.14 13.56 34.44
N ILE A 96 -26.14 14.75 35.05
CA ILE A 96 -25.32 15.05 36.23
C ILE A 96 -25.73 14.12 37.37
N ASN A 97 -27.04 13.99 37.65
CA ASN A 97 -27.53 13.09 38.71
C ASN A 97 -27.10 11.62 38.49
N GLU A 98 -27.19 11.14 37.24
CA GLU A 98 -26.76 9.78 36.88
C GLU A 98 -25.24 9.59 37.12
N ILE A 99 -24.43 10.54 36.66
CA ILE A 99 -22.96 10.49 36.85
C ILE A 99 -22.62 10.55 38.34
N SER A 100 -23.25 11.43 39.11
CA SER A 100 -23.00 11.57 40.55
C SER A 100 -23.30 10.28 41.32
N LYS A 101 -24.45 9.64 41.05
CA LYS A 101 -24.80 8.36 41.66
C LYS A 101 -23.78 7.26 41.34
N ASN A 102 -23.33 7.19 40.08
CA ASN A 102 -22.33 6.21 39.67
C ASN A 102 -20.97 6.48 40.32
N LEU A 103 -20.60 7.74 40.53
CA LEU A 103 -19.37 8.10 41.25
C LEU A 103 -19.44 7.70 42.73
N GLU A 104 -20.56 7.95 43.41
CA GLU A 104 -20.77 7.48 44.79
C GLU A 104 -20.56 5.96 44.89
N GLU A 105 -21.11 5.20 43.95
CA GLU A 105 -20.91 3.74 43.89
C GLU A 105 -19.43 3.36 43.67
N ILE A 106 -18.72 4.03 42.77
CA ILE A 106 -17.30 3.79 42.52
C ILE A 106 -16.48 4.02 43.80
N PHE A 107 -16.69 5.16 44.46
CA PHE A 107 -15.92 5.53 45.65
C PHE A 107 -16.30 4.74 46.91
N SER A 108 -17.53 4.23 47.00
CA SER A 108 -17.93 3.29 48.07
C SER A 108 -17.15 1.97 48.04
N LYS A 109 -16.56 1.61 46.89
CA LYS A 109 -15.79 0.38 46.68
C LYS A 109 -14.27 0.59 46.77
N ILE A 110 -13.81 1.83 46.92
CA ILE A 110 -12.38 2.16 47.04
C ILE A 110 -12.04 2.28 48.52
N SER A 111 -11.29 1.30 49.05
CA SER A 111 -10.92 1.26 50.47
C SER A 111 -9.87 2.31 50.86
N GLU A 112 -8.97 2.66 49.94
CA GLU A 112 -7.94 3.68 50.15
C GLU A 112 -7.54 4.34 48.82
N ILE A 113 -7.37 5.66 48.81
CA ILE A 113 -6.95 6.43 47.64
C ILE A 113 -5.44 6.57 47.66
N SER A 114 -4.76 5.96 46.69
CA SER A 114 -3.33 6.21 46.47
C SER A 114 -3.14 7.55 45.75
N VAL A 115 -2.73 8.57 46.52
CA VAL A 115 -2.41 9.91 46.01
C VAL A 115 -1.27 9.85 44.99
N GLU A 116 -0.31 8.96 45.19
CA GLU A 116 0.83 8.72 44.28
C GLU A 116 0.35 8.21 42.92
N ASN A 117 -0.51 7.18 42.89
CA ASN A 117 -1.08 6.65 41.64
C ASN A 117 -1.96 7.69 40.94
N ALA A 118 -2.73 8.47 41.69
CA ALA A 118 -3.55 9.56 41.14
C ALA A 118 -2.68 10.64 40.49
N LEU A 119 -1.57 11.00 41.12
CA LEU A 119 -0.61 11.96 40.59
C LEU A 119 0.07 11.42 39.33
N GLU A 120 0.45 10.14 39.27
CA GLU A 120 1.01 9.53 38.06
C GLU A 120 0.02 9.58 36.88
N LEU A 121 -1.25 9.21 37.11
CA LEU A 121 -2.30 9.27 36.09
C LEU A 121 -2.57 10.71 35.64
N PHE A 122 -2.43 11.69 36.54
CA PHE A 122 -2.54 13.11 36.20
C PHE A 122 -1.36 13.57 35.33
N LYS A 123 -0.12 13.16 35.65
CA LYS A 123 1.08 13.49 34.85
C LYS A 123 0.96 13.01 33.39
N GLU A 124 0.22 11.94 33.11
CA GLU A 124 -0.02 11.49 31.74
C GLU A 124 -0.82 12.48 30.88
N VAL A 125 -1.72 13.22 31.52
CA VAL A 125 -2.70 14.11 30.88
C VAL A 125 -2.41 15.59 31.13
N ALA A 126 -1.52 15.90 32.07
CA ALA A 126 -1.07 17.23 32.40
C ALA A 126 -0.43 17.92 31.18
N ILE A 127 -0.79 19.17 31.00
CA ILE A 127 -0.13 20.13 30.12
C ILE A 127 0.84 20.89 31.04
N PRO A 128 2.15 20.89 30.75
CA PRO A 128 3.09 21.60 31.60
C PRO A 128 2.69 23.08 31.67
N SER A 129 2.35 23.55 32.87
CA SER A 129 2.40 24.97 33.22
C SER A 129 3.87 25.37 33.33
N ASP A 130 4.22 26.49 32.71
CA ASP A 130 5.53 27.15 32.65
C ASP A 130 6.70 26.40 33.32
N ASN A 131 7.17 25.33 32.67
CA ASN A 131 8.39 24.65 33.07
C ASN A 131 9.56 25.58 32.72
N GLU A 132 10.28 26.05 33.73
CA GLU A 132 11.38 27.00 33.60
C GLU A 132 12.40 26.58 32.52
N LYS A 133 12.66 25.27 32.38
CA LYS A 133 13.54 24.72 31.33
C LYS A 133 12.94 24.87 29.92
N VAL A 134 11.64 24.67 29.77
CA VAL A 134 10.92 24.85 28.50
C VAL A 134 10.87 26.33 28.12
N GLU A 135 10.61 27.22 29.08
CA GLU A 135 10.59 28.67 28.83
C GLU A 135 11.98 29.23 28.51
N LYS A 136 13.03 28.71 29.16
CA LYS A 136 14.41 29.02 28.78
C LYS A 136 14.68 28.65 27.32
N ILE A 137 14.31 27.43 26.90
CA ILE A 137 14.47 26.99 25.51
C ILE A 137 13.64 27.88 24.56
N ARG A 138 12.40 28.24 24.92
CA ARG A 138 11.57 29.14 24.10
C ARG A 138 12.20 30.52 23.93
N ARG A 139 12.86 31.07 24.96
CA ARG A 139 13.63 32.32 24.86
C ARG A 139 14.82 32.19 23.92
N GLU A 140 15.65 31.15 24.09
CA GLU A 140 16.78 30.86 23.19
C GLU A 140 16.30 30.76 21.71
N MET A 141 15.17 30.09 21.45
CA MET A 141 14.59 29.98 20.11
C MET A 141 14.05 31.29 19.55
N LYS A 142 13.56 32.21 20.39
CA LYS A 142 13.13 33.55 19.96
C LYS A 142 14.33 34.39 19.53
N GLU A 143 15.43 34.31 20.26
CA GLU A 143 16.69 35.02 19.93
C GLU A 143 17.31 34.57 18.60
N MET A 144 17.01 33.34 18.16
CA MET A 144 17.43 32.83 16.84
C MET A 144 16.63 33.40 15.65
N ASN A 145 15.62 34.24 15.89
CA ASN A 145 14.75 34.85 14.86
C ASN A 145 14.18 33.83 13.86
N LEU A 146 13.57 32.77 14.38
CA LEU A 146 13.06 31.64 13.59
C LEU A 146 11.61 31.87 13.15
N PRO A 147 11.20 31.42 11.95
CA PRO A 147 9.81 31.42 11.55
C PRO A 147 8.95 30.53 12.47
N GLU A 148 7.65 30.85 12.57
CA GLU A 148 6.71 30.01 13.35
C GLU A 148 6.76 28.56 12.86
N ASP A 149 6.86 28.38 11.55
CA ASP A 149 7.04 27.10 10.86
C ASP A 149 8.51 26.90 10.42
N LEU A 150 9.20 25.96 11.06
CA LEU A 150 10.62 25.63 10.80
C LEU A 150 10.90 25.14 9.37
N ARG A 151 9.88 24.83 8.57
CA ARG A 151 10.03 24.47 7.15
C ARG A 151 10.30 25.69 6.28
N LYS A 152 9.98 26.89 6.78
CA LYS A 152 10.18 28.17 6.09
C LYS A 152 11.50 28.86 6.43
N MET A 153 12.39 28.19 7.17
CA MET A 153 13.72 28.74 7.47
C MET A 153 14.51 29.00 6.19
N ASN A 154 15.48 29.90 6.24
CA ASN A 154 16.58 29.92 5.28
C ASN A 154 17.68 28.92 5.70
N GLU A 155 18.71 28.78 4.87
CA GLU A 155 19.78 27.80 5.09
C GLU A 155 20.62 28.10 6.33
N GLU A 156 20.93 29.37 6.55
CA GLU A 156 21.69 29.85 7.70
C GLU A 156 20.95 29.54 9.01
N GLN A 157 19.65 29.85 9.05
CA GLN A 157 18.75 29.51 10.15
C GLN A 157 18.68 27.99 10.38
N PHE A 158 18.58 27.19 9.31
CA PHE A 158 18.57 25.74 9.44
C PHE A 158 19.87 25.21 10.07
N LEU A 159 21.03 25.67 9.61
CA LEU A 159 22.32 25.26 10.16
C LEU A 159 22.49 25.72 11.62
N LYS A 160 22.03 26.93 11.95
CA LYS A 160 22.03 27.45 13.33
C LYS A 160 21.18 26.58 14.25
N VAL A 161 19.97 26.21 13.83
CA VAL A 161 19.08 25.32 14.60
C VAL A 161 19.64 23.90 14.69
N LEU A 162 20.32 23.41 13.65
CA LEU A 162 20.94 22.10 13.64
C LEU A 162 22.07 21.99 14.68
N GLU A 163 22.97 22.98 14.73
CA GLU A 163 24.04 23.04 15.74
C GLU A 163 23.49 23.23 17.15
N TRP A 164 22.53 24.14 17.32
CA TRP A 164 21.87 24.31 18.61
C TRP A 164 21.22 23.02 19.08
N LEU A 165 20.52 22.31 18.18
CA LEU A 165 19.88 21.03 18.52
C LEU A 165 20.91 19.96 18.87
N LYS A 166 22.08 19.95 18.20
CA LYS A 166 23.19 19.04 18.52
C LYS A 166 23.66 19.21 19.96
N GLU A 167 23.81 20.44 20.42
CA GLU A 167 24.20 20.75 21.79
C GLU A 167 23.15 20.25 22.79
N LYS A 168 21.88 20.64 22.59
CA LYS A 168 20.77 20.27 23.51
C LYS A 168 20.46 18.77 23.54
N THR A 169 20.89 18.02 22.53
CA THR A 169 20.66 16.57 22.42
C THR A 169 21.88 15.74 22.80
N ASN A 170 22.91 16.37 23.40
CA ASN A 170 24.19 15.75 23.72
C ASN A 170 24.77 15.02 22.50
N ASN A 171 25.00 15.78 21.42
CA ASN A 171 25.42 15.27 20.12
C ASN A 171 24.47 14.18 19.57
N PHE A 172 23.16 14.44 19.66
CA PHE A 172 22.11 13.54 19.19
C PHE A 172 22.11 12.15 19.83
N LYS A 173 22.55 12.04 21.09
CA LYS A 173 22.46 10.81 21.90
C LYS A 173 21.15 10.70 22.67
N ILE A 174 20.56 11.85 23.01
CA ILE A 174 19.30 11.95 23.74
C ILE A 174 18.38 12.95 23.07
N PHE A 175 17.06 12.81 23.23
CA PHE A 175 16.11 13.81 22.78
C PHE A 175 15.23 14.26 23.95
N PRO A 176 15.62 15.33 24.66
CA PRO A 176 14.94 15.74 25.89
C PRO A 176 13.50 16.17 25.68
N GLU A 177 12.66 15.96 26.70
CA GLU A 177 11.24 16.31 26.67
C GLU A 177 11.04 17.81 26.56
N GLU A 178 11.84 18.60 27.27
CA GLU A 178 11.80 20.05 27.29
C GLU A 178 12.08 20.66 25.91
N VAL A 179 13.01 20.06 25.14
CA VAL A 179 13.31 20.46 23.76
C VAL A 179 12.09 20.19 22.88
N PHE A 180 11.49 19.02 23.00
CA PHE A 180 10.31 18.65 22.20
C PHE A 180 9.06 19.47 22.56
N LEU A 181 8.85 19.78 23.85
CA LEU A 181 7.72 20.57 24.34
C LEU A 181 7.86 22.06 24.05
N ALA A 182 9.09 22.57 23.97
CA ALA A 182 9.34 23.95 23.54
C ALA A 182 8.88 24.18 22.10
N LYS A 183 9.24 23.27 21.18
CA LYS A 183 8.73 23.27 19.79
C LYS A 183 8.73 21.85 19.22
N ASN A 184 7.55 21.21 19.15
CA ASN A 184 7.43 19.82 18.66
C ASN A 184 8.04 19.61 17.26
N GLN A 185 8.05 20.66 16.44
CA GLN A 185 8.58 20.64 15.09
C GLN A 185 10.10 20.41 15.03
N LEU A 186 10.85 20.53 16.12
CA LEU A 186 12.28 20.21 16.17
C LEU A 186 12.57 18.75 15.80
N ILE A 187 11.58 17.86 15.92
CA ILE A 187 11.65 16.47 15.41
C ILE A 187 11.93 16.42 13.89
N LEU A 188 11.49 17.44 13.14
CA LEU A 188 11.80 17.58 11.71
C LEU A 188 13.31 17.76 11.51
N ILE A 189 13.91 18.66 12.28
CA ILE A 189 15.33 19.01 12.17
C ILE A 189 16.18 17.82 12.60
N LEU A 190 15.81 17.16 13.69
CA LEU A 190 16.38 15.88 14.08
C LEU A 190 16.33 14.90 12.92
N ARG A 191 15.16 14.66 12.32
CA ARG A 191 15.03 13.71 11.21
C ARG A 191 15.90 14.08 10.01
N CYS A 192 16.03 15.38 9.71
CA CYS A 192 16.94 15.86 8.66
C CYS A 192 18.39 15.56 9.01
N ALA A 193 18.82 15.82 10.26
CA ALA A 193 20.16 15.50 10.77
C ALA A 193 20.52 14.01 10.57
N LEU A 194 19.52 13.14 10.72
CA LEU A 194 19.64 11.69 10.56
C LEU A 194 19.62 11.23 9.09
N GLY A 195 19.42 12.13 8.12
CA GLY A 195 19.31 11.79 6.70
C GLY A 195 18.10 10.88 6.37
N MET A 196 17.04 10.89 7.20
CA MET A 196 15.95 9.92 7.09
C MET A 196 14.69 10.48 6.43
N THR A 197 14.06 9.65 5.59
CA THR A 197 12.69 9.92 5.13
C THR A 197 11.70 9.78 6.29
N ARG A 198 10.56 10.49 6.22
CA ARG A 198 9.50 10.42 7.25
C ARG A 198 9.06 8.99 7.54
N THR A 199 8.84 8.19 6.49
CA THR A 199 8.41 6.79 6.63
C THR A 199 9.46 5.93 7.33
N SER A 200 10.74 6.12 6.97
CA SER A 200 11.85 5.37 7.59
C SER A 200 11.99 5.73 9.06
N PHE A 201 12.00 7.02 9.38
CA PHE A 201 12.10 7.52 10.75
C PHE A 201 10.92 7.04 11.61
N ALA A 202 9.69 7.21 11.13
CA ALA A 202 8.49 6.77 11.85
C ALA A 202 8.52 5.26 12.18
N ARG A 203 8.92 4.43 11.21
CA ARG A 203 9.03 2.99 11.40
C ARG A 203 10.12 2.61 12.40
N LYS A 204 11.31 3.23 12.30
CA LYS A 204 12.47 2.91 13.15
C LYS A 204 12.29 3.37 14.60
N VAL A 205 11.64 4.53 14.80
CA VAL A 205 11.34 5.07 16.12
C VAL A 205 10.08 4.43 16.71
N GLY A 206 9.20 3.84 15.89
CA GLY A 206 7.96 3.24 16.36
C GLY A 206 6.87 4.27 16.69
N ILE A 207 6.77 5.32 15.86
CA ILE A 207 5.75 6.37 15.94
C ILE A 207 4.85 6.35 14.70
N ASN A 208 3.60 6.80 14.84
CA ASN A 208 2.68 6.85 13.71
C ASN A 208 3.14 7.90 12.68
N GLN A 209 3.30 7.48 11.42
CA GLN A 209 3.79 8.34 10.33
C GLN A 209 2.90 9.57 10.08
N GLU A 210 1.57 9.41 10.21
CA GLU A 210 0.59 10.46 9.95
C GLU A 210 0.61 11.49 11.08
N THR A 211 0.71 11.04 12.33
CA THR A 211 0.93 11.94 13.48
C THR A 211 2.24 12.71 13.34
N LEU A 212 3.33 12.03 12.99
CA LEU A 212 4.62 12.67 12.72
C LEU A 212 4.52 13.72 11.61
N ARG A 213 3.79 13.42 10.52
CA ARG A 213 3.52 14.39 9.45
C ARG A 213 2.88 15.65 10.01
N PHE A 214 1.84 15.53 10.83
CA PHE A 214 1.13 16.70 11.35
C PHE A 214 1.97 17.52 12.34
N VAL A 215 2.78 16.86 13.16
CA VAL A 215 3.75 17.51 14.06
C VAL A 215 4.80 18.27 13.27
N GLU A 216 5.39 17.63 12.25
CA GLU A 216 6.34 18.29 11.33
C GLU A 216 5.70 19.47 10.60
N MET A 217 4.38 19.43 10.35
CA MET A 217 3.64 20.51 9.70
C MET A 217 3.24 21.66 10.64
N ASN A 218 3.58 21.59 11.93
CA ASN A 218 3.17 22.56 12.94
C ASN A 218 1.65 22.82 12.99
N ARG A 219 0.82 21.80 12.69
CA ARG A 219 -0.65 21.96 12.77
C ARG A 219 -1.07 22.13 14.23
N LYS A 220 -1.69 23.26 14.57
CA LYS A 220 -2.07 23.64 15.95
C LYS A 220 -2.92 22.58 16.67
N GLU A 221 -3.77 21.87 15.93
CA GLU A 221 -4.66 20.80 16.41
C GLU A 221 -3.92 19.52 16.84
N ASN A 222 -2.74 19.27 16.25
CA ASN A 222 -1.97 18.04 16.42
C ASN A 222 -0.65 18.28 17.17
N ARG A 223 -0.52 19.43 17.83
CA ARG A 223 0.61 19.69 18.75
C ARG A 223 0.50 18.74 19.92
N ILE A 224 1.61 18.08 20.24
CA ILE A 224 1.73 17.25 21.43
C ILE A 224 1.96 18.19 22.60
N ARG A 225 0.92 18.38 23.42
CA ARG A 225 0.91 19.30 24.57
C ARG A 225 0.96 18.60 25.92
N THR A 226 0.62 17.32 25.96
CA THR A 226 0.57 16.52 27.20
C THR A 226 1.92 15.89 27.48
N LEU A 227 2.39 15.99 28.73
CA LEU A 227 3.67 15.45 29.20
C LEU A 227 3.82 13.96 28.89
N GLY A 228 2.81 13.14 29.21
CA GLY A 228 2.88 11.69 28.98
C GLY A 228 3.02 11.25 27.51
N ILE A 229 2.52 12.04 26.56
CA ILE A 229 2.73 11.76 25.12
C ILE A 229 4.13 12.22 24.69
N ALA A 230 4.57 13.39 25.16
CA ALA A 230 5.90 13.93 24.87
C ALA A 230 7.00 12.99 25.40
N LYS A 231 6.91 12.56 26.66
CA LYS A 231 7.81 11.58 27.29
C LYS A 231 7.94 10.31 26.47
N ARG A 232 6.82 9.67 26.12
CA ARG A 232 6.82 8.45 25.29
C ARG A 232 7.47 8.64 23.92
N TRP A 233 7.29 9.81 23.30
CA TRP A 233 7.96 10.12 22.03
C TRP A 233 9.46 10.31 22.23
N CYS A 234 9.86 11.11 23.21
CA CYS A 234 11.25 11.38 23.55
C CYS A 234 12.01 10.13 23.96
N GLU A 235 11.40 9.21 24.72
CA GLU A 235 11.97 7.91 25.07
C GLU A 235 12.22 7.04 23.83
N LYS A 236 11.22 6.90 22.95
CA LYS A 236 11.35 6.16 21.69
C LYS A 236 12.46 6.70 20.81
N VAL A 237 12.51 8.02 20.66
CA VAL A 237 13.54 8.72 19.88
C VAL A 237 14.91 8.50 20.53
N THR A 238 15.03 8.70 21.84
CA THR A 238 16.28 8.52 22.59
C THR A 238 16.80 7.09 22.49
N ASN A 239 15.93 6.08 22.64
CA ASN A 239 16.31 4.68 22.50
C ASN A 239 16.81 4.39 21.08
N PHE A 240 16.14 4.94 20.06
CA PHE A 240 16.60 4.83 18.68
C PHE A 240 17.96 5.49 18.46
N LEU A 241 18.19 6.68 19.02
CA LEU A 241 19.46 7.41 18.92
C LEU A 241 20.61 6.66 19.59
N LYS A 242 20.40 6.10 20.80
CA LYS A 242 21.42 5.31 21.52
C LYS A 242 21.86 4.06 20.76
N LEU A 243 20.92 3.39 20.08
CA LEU A 243 21.20 2.16 19.33
C LEU A 243 21.89 2.41 17.99
N SER A 244 21.82 3.65 17.50
CA SER A 244 22.31 4.00 16.18
C SER A 244 23.68 4.68 16.32
N LYS A 245 24.74 4.10 15.76
CA LYS A 245 26.02 4.79 15.57
C LYS A 245 25.84 5.80 14.43
N ILE A 246 25.31 6.99 14.73
CA ILE A 246 24.97 7.98 13.71
C ILE A 246 26.09 9.02 13.64
N GLU A 247 26.70 9.11 12.47
CA GLU A 247 27.56 10.22 12.09
C GLU A 247 26.74 11.21 11.27
N ILE A 248 26.75 12.48 11.67
CA ILE A 248 25.90 13.51 11.06
C ILE A 248 26.62 14.17 9.90
N ASP A 249 26.06 13.96 8.72
CA ASP A 249 26.48 14.59 7.50
C ASP A 249 25.67 15.89 7.30
N LYS A 250 26.31 17.03 7.57
CA LYS A 250 25.69 18.36 7.42
C LYS A 250 25.18 18.59 6.00
N GLY A 251 25.92 18.14 4.98
CA GLY A 251 25.55 18.29 3.57
C GLY A 251 24.27 17.51 3.24
N LYS A 252 24.18 16.25 3.66
CA LYS A 252 22.96 15.44 3.50
C LYS A 252 21.78 16.00 4.28
N SER A 253 22.04 16.52 5.48
CA SER A 253 21.01 17.12 6.34
C SER A 253 20.39 18.34 5.69
N LEU A 254 21.23 19.23 5.14
CA LEU A 254 20.82 20.43 4.42
C LEU A 254 20.06 20.07 3.13
N LEU A 255 20.57 19.12 2.34
CA LEU A 255 19.93 18.68 1.09
C LEU A 255 18.53 18.10 1.35
N LEU A 256 18.39 17.26 2.38
CA LEU A 256 17.11 16.67 2.75
C LEU A 256 16.11 17.73 3.24
N TRP A 257 16.58 18.71 4.02
CA TRP A 257 15.75 19.83 4.43
C TRP A 257 15.34 20.71 3.24
N ARG A 258 16.26 21.04 2.32
CA ARG A 258 15.96 21.78 1.07
C ARG A 258 14.86 21.08 0.28
N THR A 259 14.98 19.77 0.07
CA THR A 259 13.96 18.97 -0.61
C THR A 259 12.59 19.02 0.10
N ILE A 260 12.56 19.10 1.43
CA ILE A 260 11.32 19.22 2.21
C ILE A 260 10.73 20.62 2.09
N ARG A 261 11.59 21.64 2.16
CA ARG A 261 11.22 23.05 1.96
C ARG A 261 10.66 23.25 0.56
N GLU A 262 11.36 22.85 -0.49
CA GLU A 262 10.92 22.96 -1.90
C GLU A 262 9.59 22.24 -2.16
N LYS A 263 9.38 21.06 -1.56
CA LYS A 263 8.08 20.35 -1.65
C LYS A 263 6.91 21.08 -0.99
N GLN A 264 7.15 22.17 -0.25
CA GLN A 264 6.15 22.91 0.52
C GLN A 264 6.12 24.41 0.25
N ALA A 265 7.26 24.98 -0.13
CA ALA A 265 7.45 26.31 -0.68
C ALA A 265 7.08 26.36 -2.16
N GLY A 266 6.35 25.36 -2.66
CA GLY A 266 5.42 25.57 -3.77
C GLY A 266 4.35 26.58 -3.36
N GLU A 267 4.76 27.82 -3.10
CA GLU A 267 3.98 28.94 -3.60
C GLU A 267 4.05 28.78 -5.11
N LYS A 268 3.02 28.08 -5.59
CA LYS A 268 2.67 28.01 -7.00
C LYS A 268 2.86 29.41 -7.58
N ASP A 269 3.79 29.57 -8.51
CA ASP A 269 3.93 30.83 -9.24
C ASP A 269 2.71 30.95 -10.16
N VAL A 270 1.61 31.43 -9.59
CA VAL A 270 0.30 31.52 -10.25
C VAL A 270 0.40 32.39 -11.50
N GLN A 271 1.28 33.40 -11.47
CA GLN A 271 1.53 34.26 -12.61
C GLN A 271 2.18 33.47 -13.74
N LYS A 272 3.28 32.76 -13.47
CA LYS A 272 3.96 31.91 -14.47
C LYS A 272 3.09 30.76 -14.97
N GLU A 273 2.26 30.14 -14.12
CA GLU A 273 1.29 29.13 -14.58
C GLU A 273 0.23 29.72 -15.51
N ASN A 274 -0.27 30.92 -15.20
CA ASN A 274 -1.26 31.59 -16.04
C ASN A 274 -0.65 32.02 -17.38
N GLU A 275 0.59 32.52 -17.39
CA GLU A 275 1.35 32.79 -18.61
C GLU A 275 1.49 31.53 -19.47
N ILE A 276 1.92 30.41 -18.89
CA ILE A 276 2.03 29.13 -19.62
C ILE A 276 0.67 28.66 -20.13
N LYS A 277 -0.41 28.80 -19.36
CA LYS A 277 -1.77 28.43 -19.82
C LYS A 277 -2.20 29.24 -21.04
N GLU A 278 -2.04 30.56 -21.01
CA GLU A 278 -2.40 31.42 -22.15
C GLU A 278 -1.51 31.11 -23.37
N MET A 279 -0.20 30.88 -23.16
CA MET A 279 0.70 30.45 -24.23
C MET A 279 0.25 29.14 -24.87
N LEU A 280 -0.12 28.13 -24.07
CA LEU A 280 -0.59 26.84 -24.58
C LEU A 280 -1.97 26.93 -25.26
N LYS A 281 -2.83 27.86 -24.81
CA LYS A 281 -4.14 28.14 -25.41
C LYS A 281 -4.00 28.75 -26.80
N ASN A 282 -3.03 29.65 -27.00
CA ASN A 282 -2.74 30.28 -28.28
C ASN A 282 -2.23 29.30 -29.36
N LEU A 283 -1.74 28.11 -28.97
CA LEU A 283 -1.30 27.07 -29.89
C LEU A 283 -2.45 26.27 -30.55
N GLN A 284 -3.72 26.57 -30.22
CA GLN A 284 -4.90 25.90 -30.78
C GLN A 284 -4.81 24.36 -30.74
N LEU A 285 -4.37 23.85 -29.58
CA LEU A 285 -4.12 22.43 -29.38
C LEU A 285 -5.45 21.67 -29.22
N PRO A 286 -5.56 20.44 -29.75
CA PRO A 286 -6.73 19.60 -29.52
C PRO A 286 -6.88 19.27 -28.03
N GLN A 287 -8.08 18.86 -27.64
CA GLN A 287 -8.37 18.43 -26.27
C GLN A 287 -7.51 17.23 -25.87
N ASP A 288 -7.31 16.27 -26.78
CA ASP A 288 -6.36 15.17 -26.62
C ASP A 288 -5.13 15.41 -27.51
N LEU A 289 -3.96 15.59 -26.90
CA LEU A 289 -2.71 15.85 -27.62
C LEU A 289 -2.32 14.73 -28.59
N ARG A 290 -2.91 13.53 -28.47
CA ARG A 290 -2.70 12.43 -29.42
C ARG A 290 -3.34 12.70 -30.77
N ASP A 291 -4.30 13.62 -30.85
CA ASP A 291 -5.03 13.94 -32.08
C ASP A 291 -4.35 15.06 -32.89
N MET A 292 -3.26 15.65 -32.37
CA MET A 292 -2.49 16.66 -33.08
C MET A 292 -2.01 16.20 -34.46
N ASN A 293 -1.89 17.13 -35.40
CA ASN A 293 -1.13 16.92 -36.63
C ASN A 293 0.38 17.17 -36.39
N LYS A 294 1.21 16.85 -37.38
CA LYS A 294 2.67 16.97 -37.27
C LYS A 294 3.12 18.41 -36.99
N ASN A 295 2.50 19.42 -37.60
CA ASN A 295 2.88 20.83 -37.42
C ASN A 295 2.53 21.31 -36.00
N GLN A 296 1.33 20.96 -35.51
CA GLN A 296 0.94 21.23 -34.13
C GLN A 296 1.89 20.57 -33.12
N PHE A 297 2.30 19.32 -33.39
CA PHE A 297 3.29 18.63 -32.56
C PHE A 297 4.64 19.34 -32.54
N ILE A 298 5.17 19.73 -33.70
CA ILE A 298 6.45 20.45 -33.80
C ILE A 298 6.39 21.78 -33.06
N ASN A 299 5.31 22.55 -33.24
CA ASN A 299 5.12 23.84 -32.57
C ASN A 299 5.06 23.67 -31.05
N LEU A 300 4.28 22.72 -30.55
CA LEU A 300 4.19 22.42 -29.12
C LEU A 300 5.53 21.92 -28.56
N PHE A 301 6.24 21.05 -29.28
CA PHE A 301 7.55 20.55 -28.88
C PHE A 301 8.56 21.69 -28.74
N ASN A 302 8.65 22.57 -29.74
CA ASN A 302 9.56 23.71 -29.70
C ASN A 302 9.21 24.68 -28.57
N LYS A 303 7.92 24.91 -28.31
CA LYS A 303 7.49 25.76 -27.20
C LYS A 303 7.83 25.15 -25.83
N ILE A 304 7.65 23.84 -25.67
CA ILE A 304 8.08 23.14 -24.45
C ILE A 304 9.60 23.19 -24.31
N LYS A 305 10.34 23.03 -25.40
CA LYS A 305 11.81 23.14 -25.40
C LYS A 305 12.24 24.53 -24.91
N GLU A 306 11.58 25.60 -25.35
CA GLU A 306 11.82 26.97 -24.88
C GLU A 306 11.52 27.12 -23.37
N ILE A 307 10.32 26.74 -22.93
CA ILE A 307 9.90 26.84 -21.51
C ILE A 307 10.84 26.05 -20.58
N THR A 308 11.38 24.94 -21.07
CA THR A 308 12.25 24.05 -20.29
C THR A 308 13.74 24.34 -20.45
N ASN A 309 14.11 25.43 -21.12
CA ASN A 309 15.48 25.78 -21.48
C ASN A 309 16.24 24.60 -22.10
N GLY A 310 15.68 24.03 -23.18
CA GLY A 310 16.25 22.88 -23.86
C GLY A 310 16.09 21.56 -23.09
N PHE A 311 15.03 21.40 -22.29
CA PHE A 311 14.77 20.25 -21.41
C PHE A 311 15.74 20.10 -20.24
N THR A 312 16.57 21.11 -19.97
CA THR A 312 17.50 21.12 -18.83
C THR A 312 16.78 21.38 -17.51
N GLN A 313 15.72 22.20 -17.53
CA GLN A 313 14.98 22.57 -16.34
C GLN A 313 13.47 22.55 -16.63
N ILE A 314 12.75 21.60 -16.02
CA ILE A 314 11.30 21.48 -16.24
C ILE A 314 10.58 22.22 -15.11
N PRO A 315 9.88 23.34 -15.39
CA PRO A 315 9.11 24.04 -14.36
C PRO A 315 7.88 23.23 -13.95
N THR A 316 7.51 23.31 -12.66
CA THR A 316 6.29 22.70 -12.11
C THR A 316 5.05 23.20 -12.82
N GLU A 317 5.04 24.49 -13.14
CA GLU A 317 3.93 25.22 -13.76
C GLU A 317 3.54 24.64 -15.12
N LEU A 318 4.50 24.05 -15.85
CA LEU A 318 4.24 23.40 -17.15
C LEU A 318 3.32 22.18 -17.00
N ILE A 319 3.57 21.33 -16.00
CA ILE A 319 2.81 20.10 -15.77
C ILE A 319 1.46 20.42 -15.11
N THR A 320 1.42 21.44 -14.25
CA THR A 320 0.19 21.86 -13.56
C THR A 320 -0.75 22.65 -14.46
N ALA A 321 -0.21 23.44 -15.41
CA ALA A 321 -0.99 24.09 -16.45
C ALA A 321 -1.72 23.07 -17.33
N ARG A 322 -1.02 22.01 -17.76
CA ARG A 322 -1.57 21.00 -18.68
C ARG A 322 -0.85 19.65 -18.56
N SER A 323 -1.45 18.69 -17.85
CA SER A 323 -0.76 17.46 -17.42
C SER A 323 -0.50 16.44 -18.52
N ASP A 324 -1.27 16.45 -19.61
CA ASP A 324 -1.04 15.62 -20.80
C ASP A 324 0.24 16.02 -21.56
N ILE A 325 0.89 17.14 -21.22
CA ILE A 325 2.26 17.49 -21.68
C ILE A 325 3.28 16.40 -21.36
N ILE A 326 3.03 15.56 -20.36
CA ILE A 326 3.82 14.35 -20.08
C ILE A 326 3.96 13.46 -21.33
N LEU A 327 2.96 13.45 -22.22
CA LEU A 327 3.07 12.79 -23.53
C LEU A 327 4.24 13.35 -24.34
N ILE A 328 4.34 14.67 -24.44
CA ILE A 328 5.36 15.35 -25.23
C ILE A 328 6.73 15.16 -24.61
N LEU A 329 6.84 15.28 -23.29
CA LEU A 329 8.08 15.01 -22.56
C LEU A 329 8.54 13.56 -22.77
N ARG A 330 7.64 12.58 -22.76
CA ARG A 330 7.99 11.18 -23.11
C ARG A 330 8.43 11.08 -24.56
N LEU A 331 7.70 11.66 -25.51
CA LEU A 331 8.08 11.61 -26.92
C LEU A 331 9.46 12.25 -27.17
N ALA A 332 9.81 13.29 -26.41
CA ALA A 332 11.15 13.90 -26.42
C ALA A 332 12.26 12.92 -26.01
N THR A 333 11.99 11.97 -25.12
CA THR A 333 12.95 10.90 -24.76
C THR A 333 13.11 9.85 -25.87
N GLY A 334 12.19 9.81 -26.85
CA GLY A 334 12.13 8.77 -27.89
C GLY A 334 11.64 7.40 -27.42
N LEU A 335 11.33 7.23 -26.13
CA LEU A 335 10.90 5.96 -25.54
C LEU A 335 9.44 5.64 -25.87
N SER A 336 9.13 4.39 -26.18
CA SER A 336 7.76 3.87 -26.18
C SER A 336 7.14 3.91 -24.77
N ARG A 337 5.81 3.75 -24.66
CA ARG A 337 5.14 3.68 -23.34
C ARG A 337 5.68 2.54 -22.48
N LYS A 338 5.92 1.38 -23.09
CA LYS A 338 6.38 0.17 -22.41
C LYS A 338 7.81 0.37 -21.92
N GLU A 339 8.71 0.89 -22.75
CA GLU A 339 10.08 1.22 -22.35
C GLU A 339 10.14 2.28 -21.26
N PHE A 340 9.35 3.35 -21.40
CA PHE A 340 9.25 4.40 -20.38
C PHE A 340 8.79 3.83 -19.04
N CYS A 341 7.73 3.02 -19.03
CA CYS A 341 7.25 2.35 -17.81
C CYS A 341 8.30 1.41 -17.21
N THR A 342 9.01 0.65 -18.05
CA THR A 342 10.08 -0.25 -17.61
C THR A 342 11.26 0.51 -17.01
N LYS A 343 11.67 1.64 -17.61
CA LYS A 343 12.77 2.48 -17.10
C LYS A 343 12.41 3.19 -15.80
N THR A 344 11.19 3.72 -15.71
CA THR A 344 10.78 4.63 -14.62
C THR A 344 10.05 3.93 -13.47
N GLY A 345 9.57 2.70 -13.68
CA GLY A 345 8.73 1.97 -12.73
C GLY A 345 7.28 2.50 -12.64
N ILE A 346 6.89 3.46 -13.48
CA ILE A 346 5.51 3.94 -13.56
C ILE A 346 4.61 2.86 -14.15
N ARG A 347 3.43 2.65 -13.56
CA ARG A 347 2.43 1.71 -14.09
C ARG A 347 1.92 2.17 -15.45
N LEU A 348 1.82 1.24 -16.40
CA LEU A 348 1.38 1.52 -17.77
C LEU A 348 -0.01 2.18 -17.83
N ASP A 349 -0.95 1.74 -17.01
CA ASP A 349 -2.29 2.34 -16.96
C ASP A 349 -2.25 3.80 -16.47
N THR A 350 -1.44 4.08 -15.44
CA THR A 350 -1.27 5.44 -14.91
C THR A 350 -0.70 6.36 -15.98
N LEU A 351 0.35 5.94 -16.70
CA LEU A 351 0.91 6.70 -17.81
C LEU A 351 -0.14 6.95 -18.89
N LYS A 352 -0.86 5.91 -19.33
CA LYS A 352 -1.92 6.03 -20.35
C LYS A 352 -2.99 7.03 -19.96
N ARG A 353 -3.41 7.05 -18.69
CA ARG A 353 -4.46 7.96 -18.22
C ARG A 353 -3.98 9.40 -18.11
N VAL A 354 -2.72 9.62 -17.70
CA VAL A 354 -2.11 10.96 -17.63
C VAL A 354 -1.89 11.53 -19.03
N GLU A 355 -1.34 10.76 -19.97
CA GLU A 355 -1.15 11.20 -21.37
C GLU A 355 -2.45 11.49 -22.12
N ARG A 356 -3.58 10.97 -21.63
CA ARG A 356 -4.93 11.24 -22.16
C ARG A 356 -5.60 12.44 -21.47
N GLY A 357 -4.91 13.13 -20.57
CA GLY A 357 -5.49 14.18 -19.74
C GLY A 357 -6.54 13.70 -18.72
N LYS A 358 -6.76 12.37 -18.56
CA LYS A 358 -7.77 11.82 -17.64
C LYS A 358 -7.37 11.90 -16.16
N ILE A 359 -6.10 12.17 -15.87
CA ILE A 359 -5.59 12.40 -14.52
C ILE A 359 -4.93 13.79 -14.51
N PRO A 360 -5.64 14.82 -14.02
CA PRO A 360 -5.05 16.14 -13.87
C PRO A 360 -4.08 16.16 -12.70
N ILE A 361 -2.88 16.70 -12.93
CA ILE A 361 -1.86 16.95 -11.93
C ILE A 361 -1.96 18.43 -11.58
N LYS A 362 -2.71 18.78 -10.53
CA LYS A 362 -2.99 20.18 -10.17
C LYS A 362 -2.01 20.77 -9.15
N ASN A 363 -1.20 19.92 -8.52
CA ASN A 363 -0.35 20.26 -7.38
C ASN A 363 1.12 19.99 -7.71
N ASP A 364 2.01 20.79 -7.11
CA ASP A 364 3.45 20.75 -7.36
C ASP A 364 4.09 19.44 -6.91
N ALA A 365 3.68 18.89 -5.76
CA ALA A 365 4.30 17.68 -5.22
C ALA A 365 4.14 16.45 -6.16
N PRO A 366 2.98 16.17 -6.77
CA PRO A 366 2.86 15.21 -7.86
C PRO A 366 3.63 15.61 -9.13
N ALA A 367 3.65 16.89 -9.52
CA ALA A 367 4.39 17.37 -10.69
C ALA A 367 5.91 17.14 -10.55
N LEU A 368 6.47 17.46 -9.39
CA LEU A 368 7.88 17.23 -9.04
C LEU A 368 8.30 15.77 -9.19
N ARG A 369 7.41 14.80 -8.94
CA ARG A 369 7.72 13.37 -9.15
C ARG A 369 7.98 13.07 -10.63
N TRP A 370 7.20 13.68 -11.52
CA TRP A 370 7.40 13.54 -12.96
C TRP A 370 8.64 14.29 -13.42
N ILE A 371 8.88 15.50 -12.89
CA ILE A 371 10.07 16.29 -13.19
C ILE A 371 11.33 15.51 -12.84
N ILE A 372 11.44 14.94 -11.63
CA ILE A 372 12.60 14.14 -11.23
C ILE A 372 12.85 12.98 -12.21
N ILE A 373 11.80 12.31 -12.67
CA ILE A 373 11.89 11.21 -13.63
C ILE A 373 12.43 11.72 -14.98
N PHE A 374 11.86 12.79 -15.51
CA PHE A 374 12.28 13.34 -16.80
C PHE A 374 13.67 13.97 -16.75
N SER A 375 14.01 14.71 -15.69
CA SER A 375 15.36 15.24 -15.46
C SER A 375 16.40 14.12 -15.42
N SER A 376 16.10 12.98 -14.77
CA SER A 376 16.98 11.82 -14.80
C SER A 376 17.17 11.28 -16.24
N LEU A 377 16.08 11.17 -17.00
CA LEU A 377 16.13 10.62 -18.37
C LEU A 377 16.82 11.57 -19.36
N PHE A 378 16.69 12.89 -19.17
CA PHE A 378 17.32 13.90 -20.03
C PHE A 378 18.81 14.08 -19.71
N ASN A 379 19.21 13.95 -18.43
CA ASN A 379 20.61 14.04 -18.02
C ASN A 379 21.45 12.82 -18.42
N GLU A 380 20.84 11.65 -18.62
CA GLU A 380 21.57 10.44 -19.08
C GLU A 380 22.22 10.62 -20.46
N ASP A 381 21.67 11.48 -21.33
CA ASP A 381 22.26 11.80 -22.64
C ASP A 381 21.66 13.08 -23.26
N PRO A 382 22.24 14.27 -22.96
CA PRO A 382 21.73 15.56 -23.45
C PRO A 382 21.69 15.66 -24.98
N ASN A 383 22.63 14.98 -25.65
CA ASN A 383 22.76 14.97 -27.11
C ASN A 383 21.72 14.07 -27.80
N LYS A 384 20.92 13.30 -27.05
CA LYS A 384 19.85 12.45 -27.62
C LYS A 384 18.50 13.15 -27.82
N ILE A 385 18.28 14.33 -27.25
CA ILE A 385 17.00 15.05 -27.40
C ILE A 385 16.97 15.79 -28.73
N ASN A 386 16.63 15.06 -29.79
CA ASN A 386 16.48 15.58 -31.14
C ASN A 386 15.00 15.54 -31.56
N LEU A 387 14.51 16.66 -32.12
CA LEU A 387 13.17 16.78 -32.69
C LEU A 387 12.86 15.64 -33.68
N GLU A 388 13.83 15.17 -34.47
CA GLU A 388 13.64 14.06 -35.40
C GLU A 388 13.26 12.75 -34.70
N LYS A 389 13.89 12.44 -33.56
CA LYS A 389 13.55 11.26 -32.75
C LYS A 389 12.17 11.41 -32.13
N ALA A 390 11.83 12.61 -31.67
CA ALA A 390 10.51 12.92 -31.13
C ALA A 390 9.42 12.78 -32.21
N ILE A 391 9.68 13.24 -33.44
CA ILE A 391 8.80 13.07 -34.61
C ILE A 391 8.66 11.58 -34.94
N LYS A 392 9.75 10.81 -34.94
CA LYS A 392 9.69 9.36 -35.17
C LYS A 392 8.79 8.66 -34.13
N ALA A 393 8.96 8.99 -32.85
CA ALA A 393 8.12 8.46 -31.78
C ALA A 393 6.65 8.91 -31.91
N PHE A 394 6.41 10.13 -32.38
CA PHE A 394 5.07 10.65 -32.65
C PHE A 394 4.39 9.91 -33.82
N LYS A 395 5.12 9.64 -34.91
CA LYS A 395 4.62 8.82 -36.03
C LYS A 395 4.26 7.40 -35.60
N VAL A 396 5.09 6.79 -34.74
CA VAL A 396 4.81 5.48 -34.15
C VAL A 396 3.54 5.52 -33.29
N LEU A 397 3.34 6.59 -32.51
CA LEU A 397 2.11 6.80 -31.73
C LEU A 397 0.86 6.88 -32.62
N LYS A 398 0.98 7.51 -33.79
CA LYS A 398 -0.09 7.62 -34.81
C LYS A 398 -0.32 6.34 -35.60
N GLY A 399 0.54 5.33 -35.47
CA GLY A 399 0.49 4.11 -36.27
C GLY A 399 0.98 4.27 -37.70
N GLU A 400 1.57 5.42 -38.05
CA GLU A 400 2.13 5.71 -39.38
C GLU A 400 3.42 4.92 -39.66
N VAL A 401 4.09 4.45 -38.60
CA VAL A 401 5.31 3.64 -38.68
C VAL A 401 5.15 2.44 -37.75
N LYS A 402 5.39 1.22 -38.26
CA LYS A 402 5.42 0.01 -37.42
C LYS A 402 6.55 0.14 -36.38
N ALA A 403 6.20 0.06 -35.10
CA ALA A 403 7.19 -0.12 -34.05
C ALA A 403 7.84 -1.50 -34.25
N LYS A 404 9.14 -1.54 -34.63
CA LYS A 404 9.96 -2.72 -34.35
C LYS A 404 10.23 -2.70 -32.85
N GLU A 405 9.32 -3.25 -32.05
CA GLU A 405 9.70 -3.70 -30.70
C GLU A 405 10.58 -4.94 -30.91
N GLU A 406 11.86 -4.88 -30.55
CA GLU A 406 12.64 -6.11 -30.37
C GLU A 406 11.98 -6.87 -29.22
N GLU A 407 11.22 -7.90 -29.57
CA GLU A 407 10.58 -8.74 -28.58
C GLU A 407 11.67 -9.50 -27.83
N ILE A 408 11.90 -9.14 -26.58
CA ILE A 408 12.86 -9.80 -25.70
C ILE A 408 12.41 -11.25 -25.53
N LYS A 409 13.05 -12.16 -26.27
CA LYS A 409 12.80 -13.59 -26.22
C LYS A 409 13.34 -14.15 -24.89
N PRO A 410 12.53 -14.88 -24.10
CA PRO A 410 13.00 -15.61 -22.91
C PRO A 410 14.00 -16.70 -23.30
N VAL A 411 14.98 -16.98 -22.43
CA VAL A 411 16.03 -18.00 -22.70
C VAL A 411 15.42 -19.37 -22.97
N MET A 412 14.46 -19.82 -22.16
CA MET A 412 13.72 -21.09 -22.34
C MET A 412 12.76 -21.11 -23.55
N LYS A 413 12.82 -20.11 -24.44
CA LYS A 413 12.10 -20.11 -25.72
C LYS A 413 13.05 -19.99 -26.91
N MET A 414 14.35 -19.81 -26.65
CA MET A 414 15.39 -19.73 -27.67
C MET A 414 15.64 -21.09 -28.30
N SER A 415 16.14 -21.11 -29.54
CA SER A 415 16.79 -22.31 -30.09
C SER A 415 18.06 -22.63 -29.30
N ILE A 416 18.63 -23.81 -29.50
CA ILE A 416 19.86 -24.23 -28.83
C ILE A 416 21.01 -23.28 -29.20
N GLU A 417 21.10 -22.87 -30.46
CA GLU A 417 22.10 -21.94 -31.00
C GLU A 417 21.94 -20.54 -30.40
N GLU A 418 20.72 -20.03 -30.36
CA GLU A 418 20.41 -18.72 -29.75
C GLU A 418 20.74 -18.72 -28.24
N ALA A 419 20.41 -19.80 -27.52
CA ALA A 419 20.71 -19.94 -26.10
C ALA A 419 22.23 -20.05 -25.86
N LYS A 420 22.95 -20.75 -26.74
CA LYS A 420 24.41 -20.88 -26.73
C LYS A 420 25.10 -19.52 -26.91
N GLU A 421 24.69 -18.75 -27.92
CA GLU A 421 25.20 -17.39 -28.13
C GLU A 421 24.91 -16.47 -26.94
N PHE A 422 23.69 -16.54 -26.41
CA PHE A 422 23.30 -15.74 -25.25
C PHE A 422 24.13 -16.12 -24.00
N PHE A 423 24.34 -17.41 -23.76
CA PHE A 423 25.20 -17.87 -22.67
C PHE A 423 26.63 -17.36 -22.81
N LYS A 424 27.24 -17.52 -23.99
CA LYS A 424 28.59 -17.04 -24.27
C LYS A 424 28.72 -15.54 -24.00
N LYS A 425 27.79 -14.74 -24.52
CA LYS A 425 27.73 -13.29 -24.27
C LYS A 425 27.68 -12.96 -22.78
N ILE A 426 26.75 -13.57 -22.02
CA ILE A 426 26.62 -13.27 -20.59
C ILE A 426 27.84 -13.73 -19.79
N ARG A 427 28.40 -14.90 -20.12
CA ARG A 427 29.60 -15.43 -19.48
C ARG A 427 30.79 -14.49 -19.68
N ASP A 428 31.00 -14.02 -20.91
CA ASP A 428 32.11 -13.12 -21.24
C ASP A 428 31.90 -11.74 -20.57
N GLU A 429 30.69 -11.19 -20.62
CA GLU A 429 30.33 -9.91 -19.96
C GLU A 429 30.42 -9.94 -18.42
N THR A 430 30.42 -11.11 -17.81
CA THR A 430 30.46 -11.29 -16.35
C THR A 430 31.77 -11.93 -15.86
N GLU A 431 32.74 -12.12 -16.75
CA GLU A 431 34.01 -12.79 -16.49
C GLU A 431 33.79 -14.16 -15.81
N ASN A 432 33.09 -15.07 -16.49
CA ASN A 432 32.67 -16.36 -15.94
C ASN A 432 31.87 -16.19 -14.62
N PHE A 433 30.97 -15.21 -14.58
CA PHE A 433 30.13 -14.88 -13.43
C PHE A 433 30.87 -14.46 -12.15
N THR A 434 32.20 -14.30 -12.19
CA THR A 434 32.99 -13.78 -11.06
C THR A 434 32.65 -12.31 -10.78
N LYS A 435 32.35 -11.53 -11.82
CA LYS A 435 31.98 -10.10 -11.74
C LYS A 435 30.49 -9.86 -11.99
N LEU A 436 29.63 -10.61 -11.29
CA LEU A 436 28.18 -10.39 -11.34
C LEU A 436 27.74 -9.19 -10.47
N SER A 437 27.68 -7.98 -11.04
CA SER A 437 27.23 -6.76 -10.33
C SER A 437 25.71 -6.68 -10.21
N PHE A 438 25.21 -5.94 -9.20
CA PHE A 438 23.77 -5.75 -9.02
C PHE A 438 23.14 -4.95 -10.17
N ASP A 439 23.86 -3.99 -10.75
CA ASP A 439 23.40 -3.24 -11.93
C ASP A 439 23.24 -4.17 -13.13
N LYS A 440 24.18 -5.11 -13.32
CA LYS A 440 24.12 -6.06 -14.43
C LYS A 440 22.87 -6.96 -14.36
N ILE A 441 22.57 -7.50 -13.18
CA ILE A 441 21.34 -8.30 -12.98
C ILE A 441 20.08 -7.42 -13.09
N ARG A 442 20.14 -6.17 -12.65
CA ARG A 442 19.02 -5.24 -12.78
C ARG A 442 18.67 -4.97 -14.24
N ASP A 443 19.70 -4.75 -15.05
CA ASP A 443 19.54 -4.35 -16.44
C ASP A 443 19.33 -5.53 -17.39
N GLU A 444 19.87 -6.70 -17.06
CA GLU A 444 19.61 -7.96 -17.75
C GLU A 444 19.15 -9.06 -16.76
N PRO A 445 17.86 -9.08 -16.37
CA PRO A 445 17.30 -10.08 -15.46
C PRO A 445 17.37 -11.52 -15.96
N ARG A 446 17.53 -11.75 -17.27
CA ARG A 446 17.59 -13.10 -17.86
C ARG A 446 18.87 -13.85 -17.47
N ILE A 447 19.87 -13.17 -16.89
CA ILE A 447 21.03 -13.82 -16.25
C ILE A 447 20.57 -14.83 -15.18
N ILE A 448 19.44 -14.56 -14.51
CA ILE A 448 18.85 -15.48 -13.55
C ILE A 448 18.50 -16.82 -14.20
N SER A 449 17.95 -16.81 -15.42
CA SER A 449 17.67 -18.03 -16.20
C SER A 449 18.95 -18.80 -16.49
N VAL A 450 20.01 -18.09 -16.89
CA VAL A 450 21.30 -18.70 -17.23
C VAL A 450 21.89 -19.44 -16.03
N ILE A 451 21.91 -18.80 -14.86
CA ILE A 451 22.42 -19.39 -13.63
C ILE A 451 21.55 -20.57 -13.18
N ARG A 452 20.22 -20.46 -13.29
CA ARG A 452 19.31 -21.57 -12.99
C ARG A 452 19.56 -22.79 -13.89
N ILE A 453 19.80 -22.57 -15.18
CA ILE A 453 20.12 -23.63 -16.15
C ILE A 453 21.47 -24.26 -15.82
N LEU A 454 22.51 -23.48 -15.51
CA LEU A 454 23.80 -24.02 -15.08
C LEU A 454 23.70 -24.91 -13.84
N LEU A 455 22.78 -24.60 -12.92
CA LEU A 455 22.50 -25.40 -11.72
C LEU A 455 21.59 -26.61 -11.97
N ASN A 456 21.08 -26.77 -13.20
CA ASN A 456 20.07 -27.75 -13.59
C ASN A 456 18.85 -27.79 -12.64
N LYS A 457 18.27 -26.62 -12.34
CA LYS A 457 17.11 -26.50 -11.44
C LYS A 457 15.85 -26.06 -12.17
N SER A 458 14.73 -26.70 -11.84
CA SER A 458 13.41 -26.20 -12.20
C SER A 458 13.11 -24.88 -11.46
N ILE A 459 12.14 -24.11 -11.95
CA ILE A 459 11.73 -22.85 -11.29
C ILE A 459 11.31 -23.07 -9.82
N PRO A 460 10.50 -24.10 -9.47
CA PRO A 460 10.15 -24.38 -8.07
C PRO A 460 11.36 -24.69 -7.18
N GLU A 461 12.32 -25.47 -7.66
CA GLU A 461 13.52 -25.80 -6.87
C GLU A 461 14.40 -24.57 -6.68
N PHE A 462 14.62 -23.82 -7.76
CA PHE A 462 15.40 -22.60 -7.74
C PHE A 462 14.77 -21.53 -6.85
N SER A 463 13.43 -21.43 -6.84
CA SER A 463 12.65 -20.58 -5.93
C SER A 463 12.98 -20.82 -4.46
N LYS A 464 13.05 -22.10 -4.06
CA LYS A 464 13.40 -22.50 -2.67
C LYS A 464 14.84 -22.13 -2.33
N ILE A 465 15.79 -22.40 -3.24
CA ILE A 465 17.22 -22.14 -3.03
C ILE A 465 17.49 -20.63 -2.85
N VAL A 466 16.82 -19.81 -3.66
CA VAL A 466 17.07 -18.36 -3.71
C VAL A 466 16.16 -17.58 -2.75
N GLY A 467 15.13 -18.23 -2.18
CA GLY A 467 14.18 -17.60 -1.25
C GLY A 467 13.30 -16.54 -1.93
N LYS A 468 12.89 -16.78 -3.18
CA LYS A 468 12.03 -15.89 -3.98
C LYS A 468 10.88 -16.66 -4.60
N ASP A 469 9.70 -16.09 -4.53
CA ASP A 469 8.47 -16.67 -5.10
C ASP A 469 8.63 -17.00 -6.60
N GLU A 470 8.09 -18.15 -7.01
CA GLU A 470 8.16 -18.64 -8.40
C GLU A 470 7.62 -17.65 -9.43
N SER A 471 6.56 -16.90 -9.08
CA SER A 471 5.95 -15.94 -10.01
C SER A 471 6.92 -14.79 -10.32
N TRP A 472 7.73 -14.38 -9.35
CA TRP A 472 8.74 -13.34 -9.54
C TRP A 472 9.89 -13.83 -10.40
N ILE A 473 10.39 -15.05 -10.16
CA ILE A 473 11.44 -15.67 -10.96
C ILE A 473 11.00 -15.75 -12.42
N ARG A 474 9.79 -16.28 -12.70
CA ARG A 474 9.24 -16.34 -14.06
C ARG A 474 9.20 -14.97 -14.73
N ARG A 475 8.85 -13.91 -14.01
CA ARG A 475 8.77 -12.56 -14.58
C ARG A 475 10.14 -11.99 -14.93
N TRP A 476 11.15 -12.26 -14.10
CA TRP A 476 12.53 -11.84 -14.37
C TRP A 476 13.15 -12.63 -15.52
N GLU A 477 13.01 -13.96 -15.52
CA GLU A 477 13.53 -14.84 -16.57
C GLU A 477 12.95 -14.57 -17.96
N ASN A 478 11.71 -14.06 -18.00
CA ASN A 478 11.06 -13.63 -19.23
C ASN A 478 11.49 -12.23 -19.71
N GLY A 479 12.38 -11.53 -18.99
CA GLY A 479 12.81 -10.16 -19.31
C GLY A 479 11.67 -9.12 -19.23
N LYS A 480 10.51 -9.50 -18.68
CA LYS A 480 9.31 -8.64 -18.63
C LYS A 480 9.38 -7.57 -17.54
N VAL A 481 10.26 -7.74 -16.55
CA VAL A 481 10.35 -6.87 -15.37
C VAL A 481 11.80 -6.76 -14.91
N LYS A 482 12.30 -5.53 -14.73
CA LYS A 482 13.57 -5.27 -14.07
C LYS A 482 13.47 -5.43 -12.56
N LEU A 483 14.58 -5.82 -11.94
CA LEU A 483 14.66 -5.92 -10.48
C LEU A 483 14.72 -4.53 -9.83
N ASN A 484 14.16 -4.39 -8.63
CA ASN A 484 14.44 -3.20 -7.82
C ASN A 484 15.82 -3.32 -7.18
N ILE A 485 16.45 -2.19 -6.85
CA ILE A 485 17.83 -2.13 -6.32
C ILE A 485 18.06 -3.10 -5.15
N LYS A 486 17.13 -3.13 -4.17
CA LYS A 486 17.25 -4.02 -3.01
C LYS A 486 17.25 -5.50 -3.42
N SER A 487 16.39 -5.89 -4.36
CA SER A 487 16.30 -7.25 -4.85
C SER A 487 17.49 -7.60 -5.73
N SER A 488 18.00 -6.66 -6.53
CA SER A 488 19.20 -6.81 -7.34
C SER A 488 20.44 -7.07 -6.48
N ILE A 489 20.63 -6.30 -5.39
CA ILE A 489 21.76 -6.50 -4.46
C ILE A 489 21.66 -7.87 -3.78
N PHE A 490 20.48 -8.21 -3.28
CA PHE A 490 20.27 -9.51 -2.65
C PHE A 490 20.55 -10.67 -3.62
N LEU A 491 19.99 -10.61 -4.83
CA LEU A 491 20.16 -11.65 -5.83
C LEU A 491 21.59 -11.71 -6.37
N SER A 492 22.28 -10.59 -6.58
CA SER A 492 23.67 -10.61 -7.04
C SER A 492 24.57 -11.36 -6.08
N ASN A 493 24.41 -11.15 -4.78
CA ASN A 493 25.21 -11.84 -3.77
C ASN A 493 24.85 -13.32 -3.73
N LYS A 494 23.55 -13.65 -3.71
CA LYS A 494 23.09 -15.03 -3.63
C LYS A 494 23.49 -15.86 -4.87
N LEU A 495 23.38 -15.27 -6.06
CA LEU A 495 23.74 -15.95 -7.30
C LEU A 495 25.26 -16.14 -7.43
N LYS A 496 26.06 -15.16 -6.98
CA LYS A 496 27.52 -15.30 -6.87
C LYS A 496 27.92 -16.45 -5.96
N GLU A 497 27.23 -16.63 -4.82
CA GLU A 497 27.49 -17.76 -3.93
C GLU A 497 27.17 -19.09 -4.61
N LEU A 498 26.01 -19.18 -5.26
CA LEU A 498 25.54 -20.43 -5.88
C LEU A 498 26.41 -20.90 -7.04
N ILE A 499 27.07 -19.99 -7.77
CA ILE A 499 27.83 -20.34 -8.98
C ILE A 499 29.29 -20.73 -8.71
N LYS A 500 29.81 -20.48 -7.50
CA LYS A 500 31.23 -20.75 -7.15
C LYS A 500 31.65 -22.20 -7.34
N GLU A 501 30.74 -23.15 -7.12
CA GLU A 501 31.01 -24.58 -7.16
C GLU A 501 30.47 -25.26 -8.43
N VAL A 502 30.03 -24.46 -9.41
CA VAL A 502 29.41 -24.97 -10.64
C VAL A 502 30.46 -25.06 -11.75
N ASN A 503 30.44 -26.16 -12.51
CA ASN A 503 31.23 -26.26 -13.73
C ASN A 503 30.64 -25.33 -14.82
N ILE A 504 31.27 -24.18 -15.06
CA ILE A 504 30.84 -23.18 -16.04
C ILE A 504 31.43 -23.55 -17.41
N SER A 505 30.77 -24.46 -18.12
CA SER A 505 31.09 -24.79 -19.51
C SER A 505 29.87 -24.68 -20.41
N GLU A 506 30.10 -24.41 -21.69
CA GLU A 506 29.03 -24.37 -22.70
C GLU A 506 28.34 -25.73 -22.83
N GLU A 507 29.12 -26.81 -22.83
CA GLU A 507 28.62 -28.19 -22.87
C GLU A 507 27.68 -28.48 -21.69
N ASN A 508 28.05 -28.08 -20.47
CA ASN A 508 27.21 -28.25 -19.29
C ASN A 508 25.93 -27.40 -19.36
N PHE A 509 26.05 -26.15 -19.83
CA PHE A 509 24.88 -25.28 -20.01
C PHE A 509 23.88 -25.86 -21.00
N ILE A 510 24.35 -26.34 -22.17
CA ILE A 510 23.49 -26.88 -23.22
C ILE A 510 22.85 -28.20 -22.79
N LYS A 511 23.60 -29.08 -22.13
CA LYS A 511 23.05 -30.31 -21.56
C LYS A 511 21.88 -30.00 -20.62
N ASN A 512 22.09 -29.11 -19.64
CA ASN A 512 21.05 -28.75 -18.68
C ASN A 512 19.89 -27.96 -19.34
N PHE A 513 20.17 -27.16 -20.36
CA PHE A 513 19.15 -26.46 -21.13
C PHE A 513 18.19 -27.45 -21.81
N ILE A 514 18.74 -28.48 -22.44
CA ILE A 514 18.00 -29.59 -23.07
C ILE A 514 17.20 -30.35 -22.01
N ASP A 515 17.82 -30.75 -20.89
CA ASP A 515 17.16 -31.48 -19.80
C ASP A 515 15.94 -30.70 -19.26
N LEU A 516 16.09 -29.39 -19.04
CA LEU A 516 15.02 -28.52 -18.55
C LEU A 516 13.94 -28.21 -19.60
N HIS A 517 14.27 -28.32 -20.90
CA HIS A 517 13.31 -28.20 -22.00
C HIS A 517 12.50 -29.49 -22.21
N HIS A 518 13.08 -30.65 -21.93
CA HIS A 518 12.47 -31.97 -22.11
C HIS A 518 11.79 -32.54 -20.87
N VAL A 519 11.53 -31.72 -19.84
CA VAL A 519 10.58 -32.07 -18.77
C VAL A 519 9.19 -32.23 -19.39
N LYS A 520 8.89 -33.44 -19.83
CA LYS A 520 7.60 -33.86 -20.38
C LYS A 520 6.51 -33.46 -19.38
N PRO A 521 5.39 -32.85 -19.82
CA PRO A 521 4.20 -32.62 -18.99
C PRO A 521 3.54 -33.89 -18.44
N ASN A 522 4.09 -35.08 -18.71
CA ASN A 522 3.40 -36.37 -18.54
C ASN A 522 3.73 -37.11 -17.24
N GLU A 523 4.61 -36.59 -16.39
CA GLU A 523 4.61 -37.02 -15.00
C GLU A 523 3.58 -36.19 -14.25
N VAL A 524 2.35 -36.70 -14.19
CA VAL A 524 1.30 -36.19 -13.29
C VAL A 524 1.92 -36.10 -11.90
N ASN A 525 2.30 -34.87 -11.54
CA ASN A 525 2.97 -34.50 -10.30
C ASN A 525 2.34 -35.29 -9.14
N GLU A 526 3.13 -36.00 -8.33
CA GLU A 526 2.59 -36.82 -7.23
C GLU A 526 1.63 -36.02 -6.34
N ASN A 527 1.85 -34.71 -6.22
CA ASN A 527 0.96 -33.80 -5.52
C ASN A 527 -0.41 -33.65 -6.20
N VAL A 528 -0.47 -33.60 -7.53
CA VAL A 528 -1.74 -33.62 -8.29
C VAL A 528 -2.43 -34.97 -8.10
N LYS A 529 -1.72 -36.11 -8.18
CA LYS A 529 -2.32 -37.43 -7.89
C LYS A 529 -2.87 -37.51 -6.45
N LYS A 530 -2.15 -36.96 -5.46
CA LYS A 530 -2.60 -36.89 -4.05
C LYS A 530 -3.85 -36.01 -3.90
N VAL A 531 -3.89 -34.85 -4.55
CA VAL A 531 -5.06 -33.95 -4.55
C VAL A 531 -6.26 -34.60 -5.22
N LEU A 532 -6.10 -35.20 -6.40
CA LEU A 532 -7.17 -35.91 -7.12
C LEU A 532 -7.71 -37.10 -6.32
N LYS A 533 -6.86 -37.82 -5.57
CA LYS A 533 -7.29 -38.88 -4.63
C LYS A 533 -8.03 -38.31 -3.41
N ALA A 534 -7.64 -37.14 -2.91
CA ALA A 534 -8.30 -36.49 -1.78
C ALA A 534 -9.70 -35.96 -2.16
N LEU A 535 -9.87 -35.43 -3.38
CA LEU A 535 -11.16 -34.93 -3.88
C LEU A 535 -12.25 -36.02 -3.91
N LYS A 536 -11.88 -37.29 -4.19
CA LYS A 536 -12.82 -38.43 -4.12
C LYS A 536 -13.40 -38.69 -2.72
N LYS A 537 -12.78 -38.14 -1.65
CA LYS A 537 -13.25 -38.27 -0.27
C LYS A 537 -14.05 -37.05 0.22
N VAL A 538 -14.13 -36.00 -0.59
CA VAL A 538 -14.85 -34.77 -0.24
C VAL A 538 -16.35 -35.04 -0.34
N LYS A 539 -17.09 -34.63 0.70
CA LYS A 539 -18.55 -34.71 0.70
C LYS A 539 -19.14 -33.71 -0.30
N PRO A 540 -20.26 -34.04 -0.96
CA PRO A 540 -20.90 -33.13 -1.89
C PRO A 540 -21.32 -31.83 -1.20
N THR A 541 -21.20 -30.72 -1.91
CA THR A 541 -21.74 -29.42 -1.51
C THR A 541 -23.28 -29.44 -1.55
N LYS A 542 -23.94 -28.44 -0.96
CA LYS A 542 -25.41 -28.35 -1.01
C LYS A 542 -25.94 -28.27 -2.45
N SER A 543 -25.24 -27.52 -3.30
CA SER A 543 -25.60 -27.37 -4.72
C SER A 543 -25.34 -28.66 -5.51
N GLU A 544 -24.25 -29.39 -5.22
CA GLU A 544 -24.03 -30.74 -5.76
C GLU A 544 -25.11 -31.72 -5.31
N GLN A 545 -25.50 -31.68 -4.03
CA GLN A 545 -26.54 -32.55 -3.50
C GLN A 545 -27.89 -32.33 -4.18
N GLU A 546 -28.25 -31.09 -4.54
CA GLU A 546 -29.46 -30.82 -5.32
C GLU A 546 -29.46 -31.55 -6.67
N VAL A 547 -28.32 -31.56 -7.38
CA VAL A 547 -28.19 -32.25 -8.67
C VAL A 547 -28.09 -33.77 -8.50
N ILE A 548 -27.39 -34.24 -7.46
CA ILE A 548 -27.31 -35.66 -7.10
C ILE A 548 -28.71 -36.22 -6.84
N ASN A 549 -29.54 -35.53 -6.06
CA ASN A 549 -30.91 -35.97 -5.79
C ASN A 549 -31.72 -36.10 -7.09
N VAL A 550 -31.51 -35.21 -8.07
CA VAL A 550 -32.15 -35.34 -9.39
C VAL A 550 -31.67 -36.58 -10.12
N LEU A 551 -30.37 -36.90 -10.09
CA LEU A 551 -29.83 -38.10 -10.74
C LEU A 551 -30.30 -39.39 -10.06
N GLU A 552 -30.35 -39.40 -8.72
CA GLU A 552 -30.87 -40.51 -7.91
C GLU A 552 -32.37 -40.73 -8.16
N ASP A 553 -33.19 -39.67 -8.16
CA ASP A 553 -34.62 -39.72 -8.48
C ASP A 553 -34.89 -40.35 -9.86
N LEU A 554 -33.97 -40.17 -10.80
CA LEU A 554 -34.08 -40.65 -12.17
C LEU A 554 -33.39 -42.00 -12.40
N ASN A 555 -32.78 -42.59 -11.37
CA ASN A 555 -31.96 -43.81 -11.47
C ASN A 555 -30.84 -43.71 -12.53
N ILE A 556 -30.24 -42.52 -12.69
CA ILE A 556 -29.13 -42.31 -13.63
C ILE A 556 -27.82 -42.67 -12.93
N PRO A 557 -27.01 -43.60 -13.45
CA PRO A 557 -25.69 -43.90 -12.88
C PRO A 557 -24.75 -42.69 -13.03
N PHE A 558 -23.96 -42.40 -11.99
CA PHE A 558 -22.98 -41.31 -12.03
C PHE A 558 -21.77 -41.55 -11.12
N THR A 559 -20.68 -40.84 -11.39
CA THR A 559 -19.51 -40.72 -10.51
C THR A 559 -19.36 -39.27 -10.03
N LEU A 560 -19.34 -39.06 -8.72
CA LEU A 560 -19.05 -37.77 -8.09
C LEU A 560 -17.53 -37.51 -8.06
N HIS A 561 -17.13 -36.27 -8.32
CA HIS A 561 -15.73 -35.82 -8.39
C HIS A 561 -14.90 -36.70 -9.34
N ALA A 562 -15.43 -36.91 -10.55
CA ALA A 562 -14.87 -37.76 -11.59
C ALA A 562 -13.55 -37.20 -12.13
N ASN A 563 -12.54 -38.07 -12.24
CA ASN A 563 -11.26 -37.69 -12.83
C ASN A 563 -11.16 -38.24 -14.25
N VAL A 564 -11.28 -37.34 -15.23
CA VAL A 564 -11.38 -37.70 -16.66
C VAL A 564 -10.11 -37.28 -17.39
N ASP A 565 -9.59 -38.16 -18.25
CA ASP A 565 -8.42 -37.89 -19.09
C ASP A 565 -8.78 -36.93 -20.24
N CYS A 566 -8.12 -35.77 -20.29
CA CYS A 566 -8.30 -34.74 -21.33
C CYS A 566 -6.98 -34.52 -22.12
N LEU A 567 -7.02 -33.75 -23.22
CA LEU A 567 -5.94 -33.59 -24.22
C LEU A 567 -4.52 -33.33 -23.65
N LYS A 568 -4.40 -32.78 -22.44
CA LYS A 568 -3.11 -32.42 -21.82
C LYS A 568 -2.93 -32.83 -20.36
N ARG A 569 -4.01 -33.21 -19.67
CA ARG A 569 -4.03 -33.50 -18.23
C ARG A 569 -5.33 -34.17 -17.83
N ILE A 570 -5.32 -34.79 -16.65
CA ILE A 570 -6.53 -35.24 -15.96
C ILE A 570 -7.24 -34.03 -15.40
N GLU A 571 -8.53 -33.87 -15.71
CA GLU A 571 -9.39 -32.84 -15.12
C GLU A 571 -10.35 -33.49 -14.13
N ASN A 572 -10.64 -32.78 -13.05
CA ASN A 572 -11.70 -33.16 -12.13
C ASN A 572 -13.00 -32.44 -12.52
N PHE A 573 -14.05 -33.24 -12.71
CA PHE A 573 -15.41 -32.82 -12.97
C PHE A 573 -16.29 -33.14 -11.77
N ASP A 574 -17.25 -32.27 -11.47
CA ASP A 574 -18.12 -32.49 -10.31
C ASP A 574 -18.93 -33.78 -10.47
N ILE A 575 -19.51 -34.02 -11.64
CA ILE A 575 -20.25 -35.26 -11.92
C ILE A 575 -19.96 -35.76 -13.34
N ALA A 576 -19.71 -37.07 -13.47
CA ALA A 576 -19.66 -37.77 -14.75
C ALA A 576 -20.74 -38.84 -14.84
N ILE A 577 -21.42 -38.91 -15.98
CA ILE A 577 -22.50 -39.85 -16.29
C ILE A 577 -22.10 -40.66 -17.52
N PRO A 578 -22.15 -42.01 -17.53
CA PRO A 578 -22.42 -42.86 -16.38
C PRO A 578 -21.26 -42.93 -15.37
N ASP A 579 -20.02 -42.77 -15.82
CA ASP A 579 -18.84 -42.84 -14.96
C ASP A 579 -17.64 -42.04 -15.49
N GLU A 580 -16.57 -41.97 -14.70
CA GLU A 580 -15.34 -41.22 -15.02
C GLU A 580 -14.50 -41.84 -16.16
N LYS A 581 -14.66 -43.14 -16.46
CA LYS A 581 -13.90 -43.84 -17.50
C LYS A 581 -14.55 -43.72 -18.86
N SER A 582 -15.87 -43.63 -18.89
CA SER A 582 -16.63 -43.45 -20.12
C SER A 582 -17.79 -42.48 -19.94
N PRO A 583 -17.49 -41.19 -19.70
CA PRO A 583 -18.53 -40.20 -19.56
C PRO A 583 -19.24 -39.99 -20.90
N PHE A 584 -20.55 -40.19 -20.91
CA PHE A 584 -21.47 -39.68 -21.91
C PHE A 584 -21.77 -38.19 -21.67
N CYS A 585 -21.88 -37.80 -20.40
CA CYS A 585 -22.18 -36.43 -20.00
C CYS A 585 -21.35 -36.01 -18.78
N LEU A 586 -20.90 -34.76 -18.76
CA LEU A 586 -20.18 -34.13 -17.66
C LEU A 586 -20.94 -32.91 -17.16
N ILE A 587 -21.09 -32.81 -15.83
CA ILE A 587 -21.79 -31.70 -15.17
C ILE A 587 -20.79 -30.97 -14.26
N GLU A 588 -20.74 -29.65 -14.39
CA GLU A 588 -20.01 -28.74 -13.48
C GLU A 588 -20.98 -27.77 -12.82
N ILE A 589 -20.84 -27.63 -11.51
CA ILE A 589 -21.76 -26.94 -10.62
C ILE A 589 -21.07 -25.72 -10.03
N THR A 590 -21.53 -24.52 -10.41
CA THR A 590 -20.96 -23.26 -9.95
C THR A 590 -21.91 -22.51 -9.02
N GLU A 591 -21.50 -22.29 -7.78
CA GLU A 591 -22.26 -21.47 -6.83
C GLU A 591 -21.67 -20.06 -6.64
N THR A 592 -22.55 -19.05 -6.57
CA THR A 592 -22.21 -17.67 -6.21
C THR A 592 -23.32 -16.99 -5.40
N LYS A 593 -22.96 -16.01 -4.56
CA LYS A 593 -23.92 -15.20 -3.78
C LYS A 593 -24.61 -14.11 -4.62
N LYS A 594 -23.93 -13.57 -5.63
CA LYS A 594 -24.43 -12.46 -6.47
C LYS A 594 -23.94 -12.61 -7.90
N PHE A 595 -24.67 -12.04 -8.86
CA PHE A 595 -24.22 -11.90 -10.24
C PHE A 595 -23.16 -10.79 -10.33
N ASN A 596 -21.89 -11.15 -10.46
CA ASN A 596 -20.78 -10.20 -10.56
C ASN A 596 -19.67 -10.73 -11.48
N GLY A 597 -18.60 -9.95 -11.68
CA GLY A 597 -17.47 -10.34 -12.53
C GLY A 597 -16.78 -11.66 -12.15
N ASN A 598 -16.90 -12.12 -10.90
CA ASN A 598 -16.33 -13.41 -10.50
C ASN A 598 -17.11 -14.59 -11.09
N LEU A 599 -18.43 -14.47 -11.27
CA LEU A 599 -19.23 -15.51 -11.91
C LEU A 599 -18.79 -15.72 -13.36
N ARG A 600 -18.58 -14.63 -14.11
CA ARG A 600 -18.07 -14.68 -15.49
C ARG A 600 -16.75 -15.43 -15.57
N THR A 601 -15.82 -15.14 -14.67
CA THR A 601 -14.54 -15.86 -14.61
C THR A 601 -14.72 -17.35 -14.30
N LYS A 602 -15.59 -17.71 -13.35
CA LYS A 602 -15.84 -19.12 -13.01
C LYS A 602 -16.40 -19.89 -14.21
N VAL A 603 -17.38 -19.31 -14.89
CA VAL A 603 -18.01 -19.96 -16.05
C VAL A 603 -17.02 -20.11 -17.22
N LEU A 604 -16.15 -19.12 -17.46
CA LEU A 604 -15.07 -19.26 -18.45
C LEU A 604 -14.08 -20.37 -18.11
N VAL A 605 -13.77 -20.57 -16.83
CA VAL A 605 -12.90 -21.67 -16.39
C VAL A 605 -13.58 -23.02 -16.63
N THR A 606 -14.88 -23.14 -16.33
CA THR A 606 -15.68 -24.33 -16.63
C THR A 606 -15.72 -24.61 -18.13
N ASP A 607 -15.96 -23.60 -18.97
CA ASP A 607 -16.00 -23.78 -20.44
C ASP A 607 -14.64 -24.22 -21.00
N HIS A 608 -13.54 -23.70 -20.44
CA HIS A 608 -12.19 -24.16 -20.80
C HIS A 608 -11.97 -25.64 -20.43
N LYS A 609 -12.48 -26.11 -19.27
CA LYS A 609 -12.43 -27.55 -18.95
C LYS A 609 -13.19 -28.37 -19.99
N PHE A 610 -14.38 -27.91 -20.40
CA PHE A 610 -15.17 -28.56 -21.44
C PHE A 610 -14.48 -28.58 -22.81
N GLN A 611 -13.78 -27.51 -23.17
CA GLN A 611 -12.95 -27.48 -24.37
C GLN A 611 -11.85 -28.56 -24.36
N MET A 612 -11.22 -28.76 -23.20
CA MET A 612 -10.14 -29.74 -23.03
C MET A 612 -10.62 -31.19 -23.23
N ILE A 613 -11.81 -31.53 -22.74
CA ILE A 613 -12.38 -32.87 -22.94
C ILE A 613 -12.93 -33.02 -24.36
N LYS A 614 -13.64 -32.02 -24.91
CA LYS A 614 -14.19 -32.11 -26.28
C LYS A 614 -13.09 -32.27 -27.32
N SER A 615 -11.91 -31.69 -27.10
CA SER A 615 -10.75 -31.91 -27.98
C SER A 615 -10.31 -33.37 -28.10
N VAL A 616 -10.69 -34.24 -27.17
CA VAL A 616 -10.43 -35.71 -27.19
C VAL A 616 -11.72 -36.49 -27.48
N ALA A 617 -12.86 -35.98 -27.00
CA ALA A 617 -14.15 -36.65 -26.97
C ALA A 617 -15.27 -35.67 -27.38
N ASN A 618 -15.36 -35.35 -28.67
CA ASN A 618 -16.28 -34.33 -29.20
C ASN A 618 -17.76 -34.62 -28.95
N ASP A 619 -18.13 -35.88 -28.70
CA ASP A 619 -19.51 -36.33 -28.52
C ASP A 619 -20.01 -36.29 -27.07
N VAL A 620 -19.11 -36.04 -26.11
CA VAL A 620 -19.46 -35.89 -24.70
C VAL A 620 -20.29 -34.62 -24.50
N LYS A 621 -21.45 -34.78 -23.86
CA LYS A 621 -22.35 -33.66 -23.53
C LYS A 621 -21.86 -32.93 -22.29
N THR A 622 -21.81 -31.61 -22.34
CA THR A 622 -21.33 -30.78 -21.21
C THR A 622 -22.44 -29.88 -20.65
N ILE A 623 -22.67 -29.98 -19.35
CA ILE A 623 -23.71 -29.21 -18.64
C ILE A 623 -23.04 -28.29 -17.62
N CYS A 624 -23.31 -26.99 -17.71
CA CYS A 624 -22.98 -26.04 -16.67
C CYS A 624 -24.24 -25.71 -15.84
N PHE A 625 -24.25 -26.08 -14.57
CA PHE A 625 -25.31 -25.72 -13.63
C PHE A 625 -24.84 -24.59 -12.72
N VAL A 626 -25.53 -23.45 -12.72
CA VAL A 626 -25.14 -22.27 -11.95
C VAL A 626 -26.18 -21.97 -10.87
N LYS A 627 -25.75 -22.01 -9.60
CA LYS A 627 -26.55 -21.57 -8.46
C LYS A 627 -26.20 -20.12 -8.09
N ILE A 628 -27.19 -19.24 -8.10
CA ILE A 628 -27.05 -17.83 -7.73
C ILE A 628 -27.98 -17.50 -6.58
N ASN A 629 -27.42 -17.30 -5.38
CA ASN A 629 -28.17 -17.02 -4.15
C ASN A 629 -28.52 -15.52 -4.02
N ASP A 630 -29.01 -14.92 -5.09
CA ASP A 630 -29.47 -13.54 -5.13
C ASP A 630 -30.99 -13.49 -5.35
N LYS A 631 -31.72 -12.87 -4.43
CA LYS A 631 -33.19 -12.74 -4.51
C LYS A 631 -33.65 -11.85 -5.66
N LEU A 632 -32.76 -11.00 -6.20
CA LEU A 632 -33.09 -10.00 -7.22
C LEU A 632 -32.63 -10.42 -8.63
N ILE A 633 -32.22 -11.68 -8.82
CA ILE A 633 -31.72 -12.12 -10.13
C ILE A 633 -32.83 -12.27 -11.16
N ILE A 634 -32.61 -11.65 -12.33
CA ILE A 634 -33.39 -11.91 -13.54
C ILE A 634 -32.69 -13.04 -14.29
N LYS A 635 -33.22 -14.27 -14.19
CA LYS A 635 -32.58 -15.50 -14.69
C LYS A 635 -32.26 -15.43 -16.20
N ASP A 636 -33.20 -14.98 -17.01
CA ASP A 636 -33.04 -14.92 -18.48
C ASP A 636 -31.88 -14.00 -18.89
N LYS A 637 -31.81 -12.82 -18.27
CA LYS A 637 -30.73 -11.86 -18.52
C LYS A 637 -29.36 -12.40 -18.10
N ALA A 638 -29.30 -13.14 -16.98
CA ALA A 638 -28.07 -13.81 -16.55
C ALA A 638 -27.66 -14.92 -17.55
N LYS A 639 -28.63 -15.68 -18.06
CA LYS A 639 -28.46 -16.75 -19.03
C LYS A 639 -27.94 -16.21 -20.37
N GLU A 640 -28.49 -15.11 -20.86
CA GLU A 640 -28.02 -14.43 -22.07
C GLU A 640 -26.56 -13.96 -21.93
N ILE A 641 -26.23 -13.25 -20.84
CA ILE A 641 -24.87 -12.73 -20.61
C ILE A 641 -23.85 -13.87 -20.48
N ILE A 642 -24.23 -14.99 -19.85
CA ILE A 642 -23.32 -16.13 -19.72
C ILE A 642 -23.15 -16.82 -21.08
N LYS A 643 -24.24 -17.02 -21.84
CA LYS A 643 -24.18 -17.66 -23.16
C LYS A 643 -23.25 -16.95 -24.14
N THR A 644 -23.12 -15.61 -24.08
CA THR A 644 -22.19 -14.88 -24.96
C THR A 644 -20.71 -15.19 -24.70
N GLU A 645 -20.39 -15.83 -23.57
CA GLU A 645 -19.02 -16.13 -23.15
C GLU A 645 -18.66 -17.63 -23.30
N LEU A 646 -19.65 -18.48 -23.57
CA LEU A 646 -19.49 -19.93 -23.65
C LEU A 646 -19.25 -20.39 -25.08
N LEU A 647 -18.29 -21.30 -25.28
CA LEU A 647 -17.99 -21.88 -26.59
C LEU A 647 -18.28 -23.39 -26.64
N ASN A 648 -17.98 -24.12 -25.56
CA ASN A 648 -17.98 -25.59 -25.56
C ASN A 648 -18.95 -26.21 -24.55
N THR A 649 -19.71 -25.38 -23.85
CA THR A 649 -20.83 -25.81 -22.99
C THR A 649 -22.07 -26.07 -23.84
N ASP A 650 -22.60 -27.30 -23.82
CA ASP A 650 -23.82 -27.64 -24.59
C ASP A 650 -25.09 -27.12 -23.92
N PHE A 651 -25.17 -27.23 -22.58
CA PHE A 651 -26.37 -26.89 -21.82
C PHE A 651 -26.03 -26.05 -20.59
N LEU A 652 -26.83 -25.00 -20.37
CA LEU A 652 -26.69 -24.07 -19.25
C LEU A 652 -28.00 -23.97 -18.49
N PHE A 653 -27.95 -24.20 -17.17
CA PHE A 653 -29.08 -24.08 -16.26
C PHE A 653 -28.73 -23.10 -15.13
N ILE A 654 -29.63 -22.16 -14.82
CA ILE A 654 -29.40 -21.15 -13.76
C ILE A 654 -30.52 -21.19 -12.73
N ASN A 655 -30.26 -21.71 -11.52
CA ASN A 655 -31.29 -21.93 -10.50
C ASN A 655 -32.52 -22.70 -11.06
N GLU A 656 -32.28 -23.65 -11.97
CA GLU A 656 -33.29 -24.34 -12.79
C GLU A 656 -33.20 -25.86 -12.57
N VAL A 657 -33.31 -26.31 -11.31
CA VAL A 657 -33.21 -27.74 -10.96
C VAL A 657 -34.30 -28.58 -11.64
N ASP A 658 -35.53 -28.07 -11.68
CA ASP A 658 -36.66 -28.77 -12.31
C ASP A 658 -36.50 -28.89 -13.83
N GLU A 659 -35.93 -27.87 -14.50
CA GLU A 659 -35.64 -27.97 -15.93
C GLU A 659 -34.49 -28.92 -16.21
N LEU A 660 -33.46 -28.93 -15.35
CA LEU A 660 -32.40 -29.92 -15.44
C LEU A 660 -32.97 -31.34 -15.30
N LYS A 661 -33.90 -31.57 -14.36
CA LYS A 661 -34.59 -32.87 -14.20
C LYS A 661 -35.35 -33.27 -15.46
N LYS A 662 -36.16 -32.37 -16.03
CA LYS A 662 -36.87 -32.61 -17.29
C LYS A 662 -35.92 -32.89 -18.46
N PHE A 663 -34.81 -32.16 -18.52
CA PHE A 663 -33.81 -32.34 -19.56
C PHE A 663 -33.13 -33.72 -19.46
N LEU A 664 -32.70 -34.12 -18.26
CA LEU A 664 -32.07 -35.41 -18.01
C LEU A 664 -33.02 -36.59 -18.24
N GLN A 665 -34.32 -36.44 -17.95
CA GLN A 665 -35.36 -37.42 -18.27
C GLN A 665 -35.46 -37.71 -19.78
N ASN A 666 -35.28 -36.69 -20.61
CA ASN A 666 -35.39 -36.79 -22.06
C ASN A 666 -34.06 -37.16 -22.74
N LEU A 667 -32.97 -37.26 -21.98
CA LEU A 667 -31.66 -37.60 -22.51
C LEU A 667 -31.58 -39.12 -22.71
N SER A 668 -31.44 -39.60 -23.95
CA SER A 668 -31.24 -41.02 -24.23
C SER A 668 -29.81 -41.45 -23.86
N PHE A 669 -29.67 -42.15 -22.72
CA PHE A 669 -28.39 -42.71 -22.27
C PHE A 669 -28.00 -43.94 -23.10
N HIS A 670 -27.57 -43.75 -24.35
CA HIS A 670 -26.95 -44.82 -25.12
C HIS A 670 -25.51 -45.02 -24.64
N ILE A 671 -25.25 -46.13 -23.95
CA ILE A 671 -23.91 -46.54 -23.50
C ILE A 671 -23.02 -46.72 -24.75
N LYS A 672 -22.03 -45.84 -24.94
CA LYS A 672 -20.99 -46.01 -25.96
C LYS A 672 -19.79 -46.78 -25.40
N LYS A 673 -19.06 -47.46 -26.28
CA LYS A 673 -17.89 -48.29 -25.94
C LYS A 673 -16.78 -47.46 -25.26
N LYS A 674 -16.08 -48.09 -24.30
CA LYS A 674 -14.96 -47.57 -23.49
C LYS A 674 -13.98 -46.70 -24.27
N PHE A 675 -13.54 -45.61 -23.62
CA PHE A 675 -12.44 -44.74 -24.03
C PHE A 675 -11.09 -45.46 -24.02
#